data_AF-A0A819FDX3-F1
#
_entry.id   AF-A0A819FDX3-F1
#
_cell.length_a   1.000
_cell.length_b   1.000
_cell.length_c   1.000
_cell.angle_alpha   90.00
_cell.angle_beta   90.00
_cell.angle_gamma   90.00
#
_symmetry.space_group_name_H-M   'P 1'
#
loop_
_entity.id
_entity.type
_entity.pdbx_description
1 polymer ?
#
loop_
_entity_poly.entity_id
_entity_poly.type
_entity_poly.pdbx_seq_one_letter_code
_entity_poly.pdbx_strand_id
1 'polypeptide(L)'
;MKNWQKLDGQRIKYLNQMKNLKAELASFESLIKENQTKLTQTEQQLQEQNRILDSLITLNRDLENRLTLKADQCEQLREGKDEATGELNQAIDAQKQAEQLLAQLREQERELINQKAQAEREQQDALQQQNNSQHEVAIAEAKVQQAKMKLHETEQSLNGCKTRKFLFWSSGEEKKRERQQAVNDARRELEQAEQKLESKKTTLSDNKQKYLTACNKTADLSNRLQQKTEDRIRQDSHLTDMVNNVAKFRSKLDGISAQHRETTVEYKKLGIEKKNTESKIEATRTKIATMTSETDKYRHNLAENKSLSKRKSEEIETMTETIKNHNEAMKNHQELITSNHKNLTDNASDLTIKQTNLQITKQKFQDLKQSLSGKESNEKSKQLEIENEQKMLEANNKNIQELKKEIAEKRNQVEIKAQQFASNKTSLTRLEGSLMNLQKERGKHEQDLSDSKNKLEKYNTLLREKQAAVEQQMIKMESLTAKLSLLEAQERKLESEVEYLQEKITRKDREIERNDKNIENIQKKMRDLDSEKQQIQATMSATQEKIRGIGEEIKKNRNVILEKEEKCTSVKEDLQNSLKHMQSYEHVRKQGFDKVVQCERALNDLCRNYHDAYHQIQEQTNEILRQELAHRPDALERIRSNYNSYSNPQTMGNRKVW
;
A
#
# COMPACT_ATOMS: atom_id res chain seq x y z
N MET A 1 92.08 19.75 -9.68
CA MET A 1 91.51 18.38 -9.76
C MET A 1 90.85 17.92 -8.47
N LYS A 2 91.56 17.52 -7.39
CA LYS A 2 90.94 16.87 -6.21
C LYS A 2 89.71 17.58 -5.62
N ASN A 3 89.72 18.91 -5.48
CA ASN A 3 88.54 19.66 -4.99
C ASN A 3 87.36 19.62 -5.98
N TRP A 4 87.62 19.68 -7.29
CA TRP A 4 86.61 19.51 -8.34
C TRP A 4 85.96 18.12 -8.27
N GLN A 5 86.76 17.05 -8.08
CA GLN A 5 86.24 15.68 -7.92
C GLN A 5 85.39 15.53 -6.65
N LYS A 6 85.74 16.21 -5.55
CA LYS A 6 84.94 16.23 -4.32
C LYS A 6 83.61 16.96 -4.52
N LEU A 7 83.63 18.13 -5.15
CA LEU A 7 82.43 18.91 -5.48
C LEU A 7 81.51 18.16 -6.44
N ASP A 8 82.05 17.54 -7.49
CA ASP A 8 81.25 16.77 -8.46
C ASP A 8 80.69 15.49 -7.84
N GLY A 9 81.43 14.80 -6.96
CA GLY A 9 80.90 13.69 -6.16
C GLY A 9 79.74 14.09 -5.24
N GLN A 10 79.81 15.28 -4.62
CA GLN A 10 78.71 15.84 -3.83
C GLN A 10 77.51 16.23 -4.72
N ARG A 11 77.77 16.86 -5.87
CA ARG A 11 76.77 17.20 -6.90
C ARG A 11 76.04 15.96 -7.42
N ILE A 12 76.75 14.87 -7.73
CA ILE A 12 76.16 13.58 -8.13
C ILE A 12 75.29 13.00 -7.01
N LYS A 13 75.72 13.07 -5.74
CA LYS A 13 74.91 12.65 -4.60
C LYS A 13 73.61 13.45 -4.48
N TYR A 14 73.68 14.78 -4.58
CA TYR A 14 72.48 15.65 -4.54
C TYR A 14 71.57 15.45 -5.76
N LEU A 15 72.12 15.21 -6.96
CA LEU A 15 71.34 14.89 -8.15
C LEU A 15 70.58 13.56 -7.99
N ASN A 16 71.17 12.54 -7.36
CA ASN A 16 70.49 11.29 -7.05
C ASN A 16 69.40 11.47 -5.98
N GLN A 17 69.64 12.26 -4.93
CA GLN A 17 68.62 12.59 -3.93
C GLN A 17 67.45 13.37 -4.55
N MET A 18 67.74 14.38 -5.39
CA MET A 18 66.73 15.12 -6.14
C MET A 18 65.96 14.23 -7.13
N LYS A 19 66.60 13.23 -7.75
CA LYS A 19 65.92 12.25 -8.63
C LYS A 19 64.90 11.42 -7.85
N ASN A 20 65.24 10.98 -6.64
CA ASN A 20 64.32 10.25 -5.76
C ASN A 20 63.16 11.16 -5.30
N LEU A 21 63.45 12.38 -4.85
CA LEU A 21 62.41 13.34 -4.47
C LEU A 21 61.47 13.70 -5.63
N LYS A 22 61.97 13.77 -6.88
CA LYS A 22 61.14 13.98 -8.07
C LYS A 22 60.24 12.77 -8.37
N ALA A 23 60.68 11.56 -8.07
CA ALA A 23 59.83 10.36 -8.16
C ALA A 23 58.76 10.32 -7.05
N GLU A 24 59.11 10.70 -5.81
CA GLU A 24 58.15 10.90 -4.72
C GLU A 24 57.11 11.97 -5.09
N LEU A 25 57.55 13.13 -5.59
CA LEU A 25 56.68 14.23 -6.02
C LEU A 25 55.71 13.79 -7.11
N ALA A 26 56.19 13.10 -8.15
CA ALA A 26 55.34 12.57 -9.23
C ALA A 26 54.31 11.54 -8.72
N SER A 27 54.67 10.74 -7.71
CA SER A 27 53.74 9.83 -7.02
C SER A 27 52.65 10.60 -6.26
N PHE A 28 53.03 11.64 -5.50
CA PHE A 28 52.07 12.52 -4.83
C PHE A 28 51.17 13.28 -5.81
N GLU A 29 51.69 13.77 -6.94
CA GLU A 29 50.88 14.39 -8.00
C GLU A 29 49.88 13.40 -8.63
N SER A 30 50.26 12.14 -8.79
CA SER A 30 49.35 11.08 -9.25
C SER A 30 48.23 10.84 -8.23
N LEU A 31 48.56 10.71 -6.95
CA LEU A 31 47.59 10.55 -5.86
C LEU A 31 46.69 11.79 -5.66
N ILE A 32 47.21 13.00 -5.93
CA ILE A 32 46.42 14.24 -5.95
C ILE A 32 45.39 14.18 -7.09
N LYS A 33 45.79 13.82 -8.31
CA LYS A 33 44.89 13.70 -9.47
C LYS A 33 43.83 12.60 -9.27
N GLU A 34 44.21 11.47 -8.68
CA GLU A 34 43.29 10.39 -8.34
C GLU A 34 42.26 10.83 -7.29
N ASN A 35 42.70 11.43 -6.18
CA ASN A 35 41.80 11.94 -5.15
C ASN A 35 40.91 13.09 -5.66
N GLN A 36 41.40 13.95 -6.55
CA GLN A 36 40.56 14.97 -7.22
C GLN A 36 39.48 14.32 -8.09
N THR A 37 39.83 13.28 -8.86
CA THR A 37 38.88 12.58 -9.73
C THR A 37 37.80 11.88 -8.92
N LYS A 38 38.19 11.16 -7.85
CA LYS A 38 37.25 10.53 -6.91
C LYS A 38 36.36 11.56 -6.21
N LEU A 39 36.94 12.66 -5.73
CA LEU A 39 36.20 13.75 -5.09
C LEU A 39 35.13 14.33 -6.03
N THR A 40 35.49 14.68 -7.27
CA THR A 40 34.55 15.21 -8.26
C THR A 40 33.44 14.20 -8.59
N GLN A 41 33.75 12.91 -8.68
CA GLN A 41 32.75 11.86 -8.87
C GLN A 41 31.78 11.75 -7.68
N THR A 42 32.28 11.77 -6.44
CA THR A 42 31.41 11.77 -5.25
C THR A 42 30.57 13.04 -5.14
N GLU A 43 31.11 14.21 -5.47
CA GLU A 43 30.37 15.49 -5.43
C GLU A 43 29.26 15.54 -6.51
N GLN A 44 29.52 15.02 -7.71
CA GLN A 44 28.49 14.87 -8.76
C GLN A 44 27.37 13.90 -8.33
N GLN A 45 27.73 12.73 -7.78
CA GLN A 45 26.74 11.78 -7.30
C GLN A 45 25.93 12.34 -6.12
N LEU A 46 26.56 13.09 -5.21
CA LEU A 46 25.93 13.75 -4.07
C LEU A 46 24.91 14.82 -4.53
N GLN A 47 25.29 15.63 -5.52
CA GLN A 47 24.36 16.59 -6.15
C GLN A 47 23.13 15.89 -6.75
N GLU A 48 23.32 14.72 -7.38
CA GLU A 48 22.19 13.95 -7.93
C GLU A 48 21.32 13.30 -6.85
N GLN A 49 21.90 12.81 -5.74
CA GLN A 49 21.08 12.33 -4.62
C GLN A 49 20.26 13.46 -3.97
N ASN A 50 20.81 14.68 -3.89
CA ASN A 50 20.08 15.84 -3.40
C ASN A 50 18.88 16.19 -4.31
N ARG A 51 19.05 16.18 -5.64
CA ARG A 51 17.92 16.36 -6.58
C ARG A 51 16.81 15.31 -6.41
N ILE A 52 17.20 14.05 -6.17
CA ILE A 52 16.26 12.96 -5.90
C ILE A 52 15.54 13.20 -4.56
N LEU A 53 16.24 13.67 -3.53
CA LEU A 53 15.66 14.02 -2.24
C LEU A 53 14.64 15.17 -2.37
N ASP A 54 14.98 16.26 -3.06
CA ASP A 54 14.09 17.41 -3.29
C ASP A 54 12.83 16.99 -4.07
N SER A 55 12.99 16.11 -5.06
CA SER A 55 11.89 15.54 -5.84
C SER A 55 10.96 14.67 -4.98
N LEU A 56 11.53 13.84 -4.10
CA LEU A 56 10.76 13.02 -3.16
C LEU A 56 10.05 13.86 -2.09
N ILE A 57 10.68 14.92 -1.57
CA ILE A 57 10.07 15.87 -0.63
C ILE A 57 8.88 16.57 -1.28
N THR A 58 9.01 17.00 -2.54
CA THR A 58 7.93 17.61 -3.32
C THR A 58 6.76 16.63 -3.48
N LEU A 59 7.03 15.40 -3.94
CA LEU A 59 6.02 14.34 -4.05
C LEU A 59 5.33 14.04 -2.71
N ASN A 60 6.07 14.03 -1.60
CA ASN A 60 5.48 13.77 -0.29
C ASN A 60 4.52 14.88 0.15
N ARG A 61 4.84 16.13 -0.17
CA ARG A 61 3.97 17.29 0.07
C ARG A 61 2.71 17.24 -0.80
N ASP A 62 2.82 16.82 -2.06
CA ASP A 62 1.66 16.65 -2.93
C ASP A 62 0.75 15.48 -2.49
N LEU A 63 1.34 14.38 -2.00
CA LEU A 63 0.58 13.30 -1.36
C LEU A 63 -0.11 13.75 -0.07
N GLU A 64 0.53 14.62 0.73
CA GLU A 64 -0.05 15.21 1.94
C GLU A 64 -1.22 16.14 1.60
N ASN A 65 -1.07 17.04 0.61
CA ASN A 65 -2.14 17.89 0.10
C ASN A 65 -3.34 17.05 -0.40
N ARG A 66 -3.09 15.97 -1.15
CA ARG A 66 -4.12 15.04 -1.64
C ARG A 66 -4.79 14.26 -0.51
N LEU A 67 -4.07 13.92 0.55
CA LEU A 67 -4.61 13.27 1.74
C LEU A 67 -5.55 14.20 2.51
N THR A 68 -5.19 15.46 2.72
CA THR A 68 -6.08 16.45 3.36
C THR A 68 -7.36 16.60 2.56
N LEU A 69 -7.27 16.87 1.25
CA LEU A 69 -8.45 16.99 0.37
C LEU A 69 -9.34 15.74 0.40
N LYS A 70 -8.76 14.54 0.55
CA LYS A 70 -9.51 13.29 0.65
C LYS A 70 -10.09 13.03 2.04
N ALA A 71 -9.51 13.59 3.10
CA ALA A 71 -10.12 13.63 4.43
C ALA A 71 -11.33 14.56 4.42
N ASP A 72 -11.18 15.78 3.90
CA ASP A 72 -12.25 16.78 3.78
C ASP A 72 -13.45 16.21 2.98
N GLN A 73 -13.18 15.49 1.89
CA GLN A 73 -14.21 14.79 1.10
C GLN A 73 -14.89 13.66 1.88
N CYS A 74 -14.17 12.91 2.73
CA CYS A 74 -14.79 11.90 3.59
C CYS A 74 -15.69 12.54 4.67
N GLU A 75 -15.28 13.67 5.23
CA GLU A 75 -16.05 14.41 6.24
C GLU A 75 -17.34 14.99 5.65
N GLN A 76 -17.26 15.66 4.49
CA GLN A 76 -18.44 16.15 3.75
C GLN A 76 -19.41 15.02 3.36
N LEU A 77 -18.88 13.87 2.91
CA LEU A 77 -19.70 12.69 2.60
C LEU A 77 -20.28 12.02 3.84
N ARG A 78 -19.73 12.26 5.03
CA ARG A 78 -20.27 11.81 6.31
C ARG A 78 -21.38 12.73 6.79
N GLU A 79 -21.17 14.04 6.75
CA GLU A 79 -22.20 15.05 7.07
C GLU A 79 -23.43 14.88 6.16
N GLY A 80 -23.25 14.80 4.84
CA GLY A 80 -24.33 14.58 3.89
C GLY A 80 -25.02 13.22 4.03
N LYS A 81 -24.33 12.19 4.56
CA LYS A 81 -24.93 10.89 4.89
C LYS A 81 -25.80 10.99 6.14
N ASP A 82 -25.34 11.71 7.16
CA ASP A 82 -26.08 11.85 8.41
C ASP A 82 -27.29 12.81 8.22
N GLU A 83 -27.18 13.83 7.36
CA GLU A 83 -28.30 14.64 6.85
C GLU A 83 -29.32 13.78 6.08
N ALA A 84 -28.89 12.99 5.09
CA ALA A 84 -29.78 12.10 4.33
C ALA A 84 -30.42 11.01 5.20
N THR A 85 -29.77 10.61 6.31
CA THR A 85 -30.35 9.73 7.33
C THR A 85 -31.44 10.46 8.12
N GLY A 86 -31.24 11.76 8.43
CA GLY A 86 -32.25 12.64 9.03
C GLY A 86 -33.49 12.81 8.14
N GLU A 87 -33.31 13.15 6.87
CA GLU A 87 -34.39 13.23 5.87
C GLU A 87 -35.18 11.92 5.79
N LEU A 88 -34.48 10.78 5.69
CA LEU A 88 -35.08 9.46 5.60
C LEU A 88 -35.92 9.12 6.84
N ASN A 89 -35.42 9.43 8.03
CA ASN A 89 -36.15 9.18 9.28
C ASN A 89 -37.41 10.05 9.37
N GLN A 90 -37.33 11.34 9.02
CA GLN A 90 -38.49 12.24 8.96
C GLN A 90 -39.54 11.73 7.96
N ALA A 91 -39.12 11.28 6.78
CA ALA A 91 -40.02 10.71 5.78
C ALA A 91 -40.69 9.40 6.25
N ILE A 92 -39.96 8.54 6.96
CA ILE A 92 -40.48 7.30 7.56
C ILE A 92 -41.49 7.61 8.68
N ASP A 93 -41.22 8.58 9.56
CA ASP A 93 -42.14 8.92 10.65
C ASP A 93 -43.41 9.63 10.13
N ALA A 94 -43.28 10.45 9.09
CA ALA A 94 -44.43 11.01 8.38
C ALA A 94 -45.26 9.89 7.70
N GLN A 95 -44.62 8.87 7.09
CA GLN A 95 -45.32 7.71 6.53
C GLN A 95 -46.15 6.98 7.60
N LYS A 96 -45.57 6.71 8.79
CA LYS A 96 -46.30 6.09 9.91
C LYS A 96 -47.51 6.90 10.35
N GLN A 97 -47.41 8.23 10.38
CA GLN A 97 -48.55 9.10 10.72
C GLN A 97 -49.67 9.01 9.66
N ALA A 98 -49.32 8.95 8.36
CA ALA A 98 -50.29 8.74 7.30
C ALA A 98 -50.96 7.36 7.37
N GLU A 99 -50.21 6.30 7.70
CA GLU A 99 -50.73 4.95 7.94
C GLU A 99 -51.72 4.90 9.12
N GLN A 100 -51.44 5.63 10.21
CA GLN A 100 -52.35 5.76 11.36
C GLN A 100 -53.66 6.46 11.00
N LEU A 101 -53.60 7.58 10.26
CA LEU A 101 -54.79 8.28 9.78
C LEU A 101 -55.62 7.42 8.81
N LEU A 102 -54.94 6.66 7.94
CA LEU A 102 -55.56 5.72 7.01
C LEU A 102 -56.28 4.58 7.75
N ALA A 103 -55.70 4.07 8.85
CA ALA A 103 -56.34 3.08 9.70
C ALA A 103 -57.62 3.62 10.36
N GLN A 104 -57.58 4.86 10.87
CA GLN A 104 -58.76 5.54 11.44
C GLN A 104 -59.88 5.74 10.40
N LEU A 105 -59.55 6.14 9.17
CA LEU A 105 -60.54 6.24 8.08
C LEU A 105 -61.18 4.88 7.76
N ARG A 106 -60.37 3.81 7.66
CA ARG A 106 -60.85 2.44 7.44
C ARG A 106 -61.68 1.90 8.61
N GLU A 107 -61.60 2.48 9.79
CA GLU A 107 -62.47 2.17 10.94
C GLU A 107 -63.80 2.92 10.85
N GLN A 108 -63.78 4.24 10.59
CA GLN A 108 -64.97 5.07 10.35
C GLN A 108 -65.82 4.55 9.16
N GLU A 109 -65.19 4.06 8.09
CA GLU A 109 -65.88 3.38 7.00
C GLU A 109 -66.63 2.13 7.47
N ARG A 110 -66.02 1.29 8.31
CA ARG A 110 -66.64 0.07 8.83
C ARG A 110 -67.81 0.38 9.78
N GLU A 111 -67.71 1.45 10.57
CA GLU A 111 -68.85 1.96 11.35
C GLU A 111 -70.00 2.42 10.44
N LEU A 112 -69.71 3.19 9.38
CA LEU A 112 -70.73 3.65 8.43
C LEU A 112 -71.37 2.50 7.64
N ILE A 113 -70.60 1.47 7.26
CA ILE A 113 -71.14 0.24 6.63
C ILE A 113 -72.11 -0.45 7.58
N ASN A 114 -71.75 -0.59 8.87
CA ASN A 114 -72.63 -1.21 9.87
C ASN A 114 -73.90 -0.38 10.12
N GLN A 115 -73.78 0.94 10.22
CA GLN A 115 -74.92 1.86 10.36
C GLN A 115 -75.85 1.82 9.15
N LYS A 116 -75.28 1.78 7.93
CA LYS A 116 -76.04 1.63 6.68
C LYS A 116 -76.77 0.29 6.64
N ALA A 117 -76.08 -0.82 6.92
CA ALA A 117 -76.69 -2.15 6.93
C ALA A 117 -77.81 -2.29 7.98
N GLN A 118 -77.75 -1.52 9.08
CA GLN A 118 -78.87 -1.41 10.02
C GLN A 118 -80.03 -0.58 9.44
N ALA A 119 -79.75 0.59 8.84
CA ALA A 119 -80.77 1.43 8.22
C ALA A 119 -81.50 0.72 7.05
N GLU A 120 -80.79 -0.09 6.27
CA GLU A 120 -81.36 -0.93 5.21
C GLU A 120 -82.34 -1.98 5.77
N ARG A 121 -82.05 -2.58 6.93
CA ARG A 121 -82.99 -3.47 7.64
C ARG A 121 -84.21 -2.71 8.15
N GLU A 122 -84.01 -1.57 8.81
CA GLU A 122 -85.11 -0.70 9.28
C GLU A 122 -86.02 -0.26 8.12
N GLN A 123 -85.44 0.02 6.95
CA GLN A 123 -86.16 0.35 5.71
C GLN A 123 -86.93 -0.86 5.16
N GLN A 124 -86.34 -2.05 5.18
CA GLN A 124 -86.97 -3.29 4.72
C GLN A 124 -88.14 -3.71 5.64
N ASP A 125 -87.98 -3.59 6.95
CA ASP A 125 -89.05 -3.81 7.94
C ASP A 125 -90.18 -2.77 7.78
N ALA A 126 -89.85 -1.50 7.56
CA ALA A 126 -90.84 -0.45 7.31
C ALA A 126 -91.62 -0.69 6.00
N LEU A 127 -90.95 -1.18 4.94
CA LEU A 127 -91.61 -1.58 3.70
C LEU A 127 -92.56 -2.77 3.90
N GLN A 128 -92.14 -3.77 4.67
CA GLN A 128 -92.96 -4.93 5.04
C GLN A 128 -94.21 -4.48 5.82
N GLN A 129 -94.05 -3.57 6.79
CA GLN A 129 -95.16 -2.98 7.54
C GLN A 129 -96.10 -2.16 6.65
N GLN A 130 -95.57 -1.35 5.72
CA GLN A 130 -96.38 -0.60 4.76
C GLN A 130 -97.20 -1.53 3.87
N ASN A 131 -96.59 -2.57 3.30
CA ASN A 131 -97.27 -3.54 2.43
C ASN A 131 -98.37 -4.28 3.18
N ASN A 132 -98.13 -4.69 4.42
CA ASN A 132 -99.13 -5.30 5.29
C ASN A 132 -100.32 -4.36 5.53
N SER A 133 -100.08 -3.09 5.89
CA SER A 133 -101.15 -2.09 6.06
C SER A 133 -101.88 -1.78 4.75
N GLN A 134 -101.21 -1.84 3.59
CA GLN A 134 -101.84 -1.69 2.28
C GLN A 134 -102.81 -2.83 1.98
N HIS A 135 -102.44 -4.06 2.35
CA HIS A 135 -103.31 -5.23 2.24
C HIS A 135 -104.51 -5.16 3.22
N GLU A 136 -104.28 -4.70 4.46
CA GLU A 136 -105.36 -4.48 5.43
C GLU A 136 -106.35 -3.40 4.98
N VAL A 137 -105.88 -2.30 4.37
CA VAL A 137 -106.74 -1.27 3.77
C VAL A 137 -107.57 -1.87 2.64
N ALA A 138 -106.98 -2.63 1.71
CA ALA A 138 -107.74 -3.29 0.63
C ALA A 138 -108.82 -4.24 1.16
N ILE A 139 -108.55 -4.99 2.23
CA ILE A 139 -109.54 -5.85 2.91
C ILE A 139 -110.65 -5.00 3.56
N ALA A 140 -110.32 -3.84 4.14
CA ALA A 140 -111.31 -2.94 4.73
C ALA A 140 -112.18 -2.26 3.65
N GLU A 141 -111.60 -1.85 2.52
CA GLU A 141 -112.33 -1.28 1.38
C GLU A 141 -113.30 -2.31 0.77
N ALA A 142 -112.86 -3.57 0.61
CA ALA A 142 -113.74 -4.65 0.18
C ALA A 142 -114.92 -4.88 1.14
N LYS A 143 -114.70 -4.80 2.46
CA LYS A 143 -115.77 -4.89 3.47
C LYS A 143 -116.72 -3.69 3.45
N VAL A 144 -116.21 -2.47 3.23
CA VAL A 144 -117.05 -1.28 3.03
C VAL A 144 -117.90 -1.41 1.76
N GLN A 145 -117.35 -1.91 0.65
CA GLN A 145 -118.14 -2.17 -0.56
C GLN A 145 -119.21 -3.25 -0.33
N GLN A 146 -118.88 -4.34 0.38
CA GLN A 146 -119.86 -5.37 0.74
C GLN A 146 -120.99 -4.82 1.63
N ALA A 147 -120.67 -3.95 2.59
CA ALA A 147 -121.67 -3.26 3.42
C ALA A 147 -122.53 -2.27 2.59
N LYS A 148 -121.95 -1.57 1.61
CA LYS A 148 -122.70 -0.70 0.67
C LYS A 148 -123.65 -1.49 -0.21
N MET A 149 -123.26 -2.68 -0.69
CA MET A 149 -124.16 -3.59 -1.41
C MET A 149 -125.32 -4.08 -0.53
N LYS A 150 -125.04 -4.60 0.68
CA LYS A 150 -126.10 -4.97 1.66
C LYS A 150 -127.07 -3.82 1.96
N LEU A 151 -126.55 -2.61 2.16
CA LEU A 151 -127.37 -1.43 2.44
C LEU A 151 -128.25 -1.09 1.21
N HIS A 152 -127.69 -1.18 0.01
CA HIS A 152 -128.46 -0.95 -1.22
C HIS A 152 -129.54 -2.01 -1.44
N GLU A 153 -129.26 -3.30 -1.20
CA GLU A 153 -130.22 -4.40 -1.26
C GLU A 153 -131.37 -4.22 -0.24
N THR A 154 -131.06 -3.81 0.99
CA THR A 154 -132.05 -3.57 2.04
C THR A 154 -132.87 -2.29 1.77
N GLU A 155 -132.27 -1.21 1.28
CA GLU A 155 -132.99 -0.01 0.84
C GLU A 155 -133.84 -0.26 -0.42
N GLN A 156 -133.42 -1.13 -1.35
CA GLN A 156 -134.25 -1.61 -2.46
C GLN A 156 -135.43 -2.46 -1.95
N SER A 157 -135.21 -3.37 -1.00
CA SER A 157 -136.25 -4.18 -0.36
C SER A 157 -137.28 -3.32 0.40
N LEU A 158 -136.85 -2.21 1.00
CA LEU A 158 -137.73 -1.21 1.61
C LEU A 158 -138.55 -0.45 0.54
N ASN A 159 -137.91 -0.03 -0.55
CA ASN A 159 -138.55 0.76 -1.61
C ASN A 159 -139.51 -0.06 -2.49
N GLY A 160 -139.16 -1.29 -2.89
CA GLY A 160 -140.02 -2.17 -3.68
C GLY A 160 -141.34 -2.54 -2.98
N CYS A 161 -141.42 -2.36 -1.67
CA CYS A 161 -142.65 -2.54 -0.90
C CYS A 161 -143.59 -1.32 -0.99
N LYS A 162 -143.11 -0.13 -1.37
CA LYS A 162 -143.95 1.07 -1.59
C LYS A 162 -144.83 0.94 -2.83
N THR A 163 -144.40 0.17 -3.82
CA THR A 163 -145.09 -0.02 -5.11
C THR A 163 -146.22 -1.04 -5.06
N ARG A 164 -146.20 -1.99 -4.11
CA ARG A 164 -147.30 -2.98 -3.91
C ARG A 164 -148.41 -2.41 -3.02
N LYS A 165 -149.00 -1.31 -3.48
CA LYS A 165 -150.15 -0.67 -2.83
C LYS A 165 -151.43 -1.37 -3.32
N PHE A 166 -151.91 -2.37 -2.58
CA PHE A 166 -153.34 -2.79 -2.43
C PHE A 166 -153.47 -4.02 -1.52
N LEU A 167 -154.60 -4.14 -0.79
CA LEU A 167 -155.12 -5.36 -0.14
C LEU A 167 -154.24 -6.11 0.91
N PHE A 168 -153.91 -5.47 2.03
CA PHE A 168 -154.21 -6.01 3.39
C PHE A 168 -154.01 -4.92 4.46
N TRP A 169 -154.85 -4.91 5.51
CA TRP A 169 -154.69 -4.04 6.68
C TRP A 169 -154.23 -4.85 7.91
N SER A 170 -153.80 -4.15 8.97
CA SER A 170 -153.39 -4.64 10.31
C SER A 170 -151.98 -5.26 10.53
N SER A 171 -151.22 -5.69 9.51
CA SER A 171 -149.84 -6.22 9.73
C SER A 171 -148.70 -5.51 8.96
N GLY A 172 -149.01 -4.39 8.29
CA GLY A 172 -148.03 -3.66 7.47
C GLY A 172 -147.08 -2.71 8.22
N GLU A 173 -147.48 -2.19 9.39
CA GLU A 173 -146.67 -1.29 10.23
C GLU A 173 -145.43 -2.00 10.77
N GLU A 174 -145.59 -3.22 11.30
CA GLU A 174 -144.53 -3.95 11.99
C GLU A 174 -143.42 -4.37 11.02
N LYS A 175 -143.78 -4.97 9.87
CA LYS A 175 -142.83 -5.29 8.78
C LYS A 175 -142.14 -4.07 8.17
N LYS A 176 -142.74 -2.88 8.29
CA LYS A 176 -142.10 -1.61 7.91
C LYS A 176 -141.10 -1.16 8.98
N ARG A 177 -141.39 -1.35 10.27
CA ARG A 177 -140.45 -1.10 11.38
C ARG A 177 -139.27 -2.08 11.33
N GLU A 178 -139.51 -3.38 11.13
CA GLU A 178 -138.46 -4.40 10.93
C GLU A 178 -137.50 -4.05 9.79
N ARG A 179 -138.03 -3.67 8.61
CA ARG A 179 -137.18 -3.28 7.47
C ARG A 179 -136.46 -1.96 7.69
N GLN A 180 -137.08 -1.00 8.37
CA GLN A 180 -136.40 0.25 8.74
C GLN A 180 -135.29 -0.01 9.77
N GLN A 181 -135.51 -0.93 10.71
CA GLN A 181 -134.51 -1.40 11.67
C GLN A 181 -133.34 -2.07 10.93
N ALA A 182 -133.62 -2.99 9.99
CA ALA A 182 -132.59 -3.62 9.17
C ALA A 182 -131.76 -2.62 8.33
N VAL A 183 -132.39 -1.57 7.78
CA VAL A 183 -131.67 -0.47 7.11
C VAL A 183 -130.83 0.35 8.10
N ASN A 184 -131.33 0.61 9.30
CA ASN A 184 -130.58 1.32 10.34
C ASN A 184 -129.37 0.50 10.83
N ASP A 185 -129.52 -0.82 10.97
CA ASP A 185 -128.44 -1.71 11.40
C ASP A 185 -127.44 -1.99 10.26
N ALA A 186 -127.88 -2.05 9.00
CA ALA A 186 -126.99 -2.03 7.83
C ALA A 186 -126.20 -0.71 7.71
N ARG A 187 -126.79 0.43 8.08
CA ARG A 187 -126.06 1.71 8.20
C ARG A 187 -125.02 1.67 9.31
N ARG A 188 -125.31 1.05 10.47
CA ARG A 188 -124.32 0.84 11.53
C ARG A 188 -123.19 -0.10 11.12
N GLU A 189 -123.48 -1.20 10.40
CA GLU A 189 -122.44 -2.06 9.83
C GLU A 189 -121.52 -1.27 8.89
N LEU A 190 -122.11 -0.44 8.01
CA LEU A 190 -121.37 0.42 7.10
C LEU A 190 -120.52 1.46 7.83
N GLU A 191 -121.10 2.19 8.78
CA GLU A 191 -120.41 3.23 9.56
C GLU A 191 -119.24 2.64 10.37
N GLN A 192 -119.42 1.47 10.98
CA GLN A 192 -118.32 0.74 11.63
C GLN A 192 -117.26 0.25 10.64
N ALA A 193 -117.64 -0.14 9.42
CA ALA A 193 -116.69 -0.53 8.38
C ALA A 193 -115.89 0.67 7.87
N GLU A 194 -116.52 1.84 7.70
CA GLU A 194 -115.86 3.08 7.27
C GLU A 194 -114.94 3.65 8.36
N GLN A 195 -115.34 3.63 9.64
CA GLN A 195 -114.44 3.95 10.76
C GLN A 195 -113.22 3.01 10.84
N LYS A 196 -113.42 1.70 10.61
CA LYS A 196 -112.33 0.72 10.55
C LYS A 196 -111.42 0.95 9.35
N LEU A 197 -111.98 1.28 8.19
CA LEU A 197 -111.21 1.66 7.01
C LEU A 197 -110.34 2.88 7.29
N GLU A 198 -110.89 3.95 7.87
CA GLU A 198 -110.14 5.18 8.10
C GLU A 198 -109.01 4.98 9.12
N SER A 199 -109.22 4.18 10.18
CA SER A 199 -108.14 3.80 11.12
C SER A 199 -107.04 2.95 10.47
N LYS A 200 -107.35 2.18 9.41
CA LYS A 200 -106.34 1.48 8.60
C LYS A 200 -105.63 2.41 7.61
N LYS A 201 -106.30 3.42 7.05
CA LYS A 201 -105.66 4.44 6.21
C LYS A 201 -104.68 5.32 6.98
N THR A 202 -105.01 5.74 8.20
CA THR A 202 -104.07 6.48 9.06
C THR A 202 -102.86 5.62 9.42
N THR A 203 -103.07 4.36 9.83
CA THR A 203 -101.99 3.39 10.08
C THR A 203 -101.07 3.22 8.84
N LEU A 204 -101.66 3.13 7.64
CA LEU A 204 -100.90 3.07 6.38
C LEU A 204 -100.13 4.38 6.10
N SER A 205 -100.70 5.54 6.41
CA SER A 205 -100.03 6.84 6.27
C SER A 205 -98.80 6.93 7.17
N ASP A 206 -98.93 6.54 8.44
CA ASP A 206 -97.81 6.51 9.39
C ASP A 206 -96.71 5.53 8.94
N ASN A 207 -97.09 4.35 8.43
CA ASN A 207 -96.13 3.36 7.95
C ASN A 207 -95.43 3.81 6.65
N LYS A 208 -96.12 4.53 5.74
CA LYS A 208 -95.48 5.23 4.61
C LYS A 208 -94.48 6.28 5.08
N GLN A 209 -94.82 7.07 6.10
CA GLN A 209 -93.93 8.11 6.61
C GLN A 209 -92.68 7.53 7.30
N LYS A 210 -92.82 6.40 8.02
CA LYS A 210 -91.68 5.63 8.54
C LYS A 210 -90.79 5.12 7.41
N TYR A 211 -91.37 4.50 6.38
CA TYR A 211 -90.62 4.01 5.22
C TYR A 211 -89.87 5.14 4.49
N LEU A 212 -90.50 6.30 4.29
CA LEU A 212 -89.86 7.48 3.69
C LEU A 212 -88.69 7.99 4.53
N THR A 213 -88.86 8.01 5.86
CA THR A 213 -87.81 8.41 6.82
C THR A 213 -86.63 7.44 6.79
N ALA A 214 -86.88 6.13 6.72
CA ALA A 214 -85.85 5.11 6.59
C ALA A 214 -85.10 5.21 5.26
N CYS A 215 -85.81 5.42 4.13
CA CYS A 215 -85.19 5.68 2.82
C CYS A 215 -84.21 6.87 2.88
N ASN A 216 -84.63 7.98 3.50
CA ASN A 216 -83.80 9.18 3.63
C ASN A 216 -82.55 8.93 4.51
N LYS A 217 -82.69 8.15 5.60
CA LYS A 217 -81.58 7.73 6.46
C LYS A 217 -80.57 6.87 5.69
N THR A 218 -81.03 5.89 4.91
CA THR A 218 -80.18 5.04 4.06
C THR A 218 -79.47 5.83 2.96
N ALA A 219 -80.13 6.84 2.38
CA ALA A 219 -79.55 7.72 1.37
C ALA A 219 -78.43 8.61 1.93
N ASP A 220 -78.67 9.28 3.06
CA ASP A 220 -77.65 10.10 3.74
C ASP A 220 -76.44 9.25 4.17
N LEU A 221 -76.66 8.08 4.77
CA LEU A 221 -75.59 7.14 5.11
C LEU A 221 -74.81 6.64 3.87
N SER A 222 -75.47 6.47 2.72
CA SER A 222 -74.79 6.11 1.46
C SER A 222 -73.91 7.23 0.95
N ASN A 223 -74.38 8.49 1.01
CA ASN A 223 -73.60 9.66 0.60
C ASN A 223 -72.38 9.87 1.50
N ARG A 224 -72.55 9.73 2.82
CA ARG A 224 -71.46 9.79 3.81
C ARG A 224 -70.42 8.68 3.59
N LEU A 225 -70.87 7.46 3.28
CA LEU A 225 -70.00 6.33 2.96
C LEU A 225 -69.20 6.59 1.67
N GLN A 226 -69.82 7.14 0.62
CA GLN A 226 -69.11 7.52 -0.60
C GLN A 226 -68.04 8.58 -0.31
N GLN A 227 -68.39 9.67 0.38
CA GLN A 227 -67.41 10.71 0.74
C GLN A 227 -66.22 10.13 1.52
N LYS A 228 -66.47 9.26 2.50
CA LYS A 228 -65.38 8.60 3.24
C LYS A 228 -64.53 7.66 2.39
N THR A 229 -65.13 6.99 1.41
CA THR A 229 -64.41 6.17 0.44
C THR A 229 -63.51 7.02 -0.46
N GLU A 230 -63.99 8.19 -0.91
CA GLU A 230 -63.18 9.15 -1.67
C GLU A 230 -62.06 9.76 -0.82
N ASP A 231 -62.33 10.12 0.44
CA ASP A 231 -61.31 10.60 1.39
C ASP A 231 -60.21 9.54 1.58
N ARG A 232 -60.59 8.26 1.79
CA ARG A 232 -59.63 7.16 1.91
C ARG A 232 -58.80 6.97 0.65
N ILE A 233 -59.40 7.03 -0.55
CA ILE A 233 -58.66 6.90 -1.82
C ILE A 233 -57.61 8.02 -1.96
N ARG A 234 -57.94 9.25 -1.56
CA ARG A 234 -56.96 10.37 -1.52
C ARG A 234 -55.85 10.09 -0.51
N GLN A 235 -56.18 9.52 0.65
CA GLN A 235 -55.23 9.14 1.70
C GLN A 235 -54.30 7.99 1.27
N ASP A 236 -54.83 6.94 0.61
CA ASP A 236 -54.07 5.82 0.01
C ASP A 236 -53.11 6.35 -1.08
N SER A 237 -53.53 7.31 -1.90
CA SER A 237 -52.68 7.97 -2.91
C SER A 237 -51.55 8.77 -2.25
N HIS A 238 -51.85 9.59 -1.24
CA HIS A 238 -50.84 10.36 -0.51
C HIS A 238 -49.80 9.44 0.17
N LEU A 239 -50.25 8.34 0.77
CA LEU A 239 -49.35 7.33 1.34
C LEU A 239 -48.43 6.71 0.27
N THR A 240 -48.94 6.47 -0.94
CA THR A 240 -48.15 5.97 -2.08
C THR A 240 -47.04 6.94 -2.47
N ASP A 241 -47.33 8.25 -2.50
CA ASP A 241 -46.32 9.28 -2.76
C ASP A 241 -45.27 9.38 -1.64
N MET A 242 -45.67 9.17 -0.38
CA MET A 242 -44.74 9.11 0.77
C MET A 242 -43.81 7.90 0.69
N VAL A 243 -44.33 6.71 0.36
CA VAL A 243 -43.53 5.49 0.14
C VAL A 243 -42.54 5.71 -1.01
N ASN A 244 -42.98 6.32 -2.11
CA ASN A 244 -42.10 6.70 -3.23
C ASN A 244 -41.00 7.68 -2.81
N ASN A 245 -41.28 8.61 -1.89
CA ASN A 245 -40.26 9.54 -1.37
C ASN A 245 -39.29 8.86 -0.40
N VAL A 246 -39.76 7.98 0.50
CA VAL A 246 -38.89 7.13 1.35
C VAL A 246 -37.95 6.27 0.50
N ALA A 247 -38.43 5.72 -0.63
CA ALA A 247 -37.58 4.99 -1.58
C ALA A 247 -36.49 5.88 -2.23
N LYS A 248 -36.82 7.13 -2.62
CA LYS A 248 -35.84 8.10 -3.13
C LYS A 248 -34.79 8.45 -2.07
N PHE A 249 -35.20 8.71 -0.82
CA PHE A 249 -34.26 9.03 0.27
C PHE A 249 -33.32 7.86 0.60
N ARG A 250 -33.81 6.61 0.57
CA ARG A 250 -32.94 5.42 0.67
C ARG A 250 -31.91 5.39 -0.47
N SER A 251 -32.35 5.57 -1.71
CA SER A 251 -31.44 5.60 -2.86
C SER A 251 -30.39 6.73 -2.78
N LYS A 252 -30.75 7.92 -2.27
CA LYS A 252 -29.82 9.02 -1.97
C LYS A 252 -28.78 8.59 -0.93
N LEU A 253 -29.25 8.00 0.18
CA LEU A 253 -28.40 7.55 1.28
C LEU A 253 -27.44 6.40 0.89
N ASP A 254 -27.90 5.46 0.07
CA ASP A 254 -27.08 4.36 -0.47
C ASP A 254 -26.00 4.90 -1.43
N GLY A 255 -26.35 5.87 -2.29
CA GLY A 255 -25.40 6.54 -3.18
C GLY A 255 -24.28 7.27 -2.43
N ILE A 256 -24.64 8.09 -1.43
CA ILE A 256 -23.66 8.78 -0.57
C ILE A 256 -22.80 7.75 0.20
N SER A 257 -23.43 6.68 0.71
CA SER A 257 -22.72 5.61 1.42
C SER A 257 -21.73 4.85 0.52
N ALA A 258 -22.02 4.70 -0.77
CA ALA A 258 -21.08 4.14 -1.74
C ALA A 258 -19.89 5.09 -2.01
N GLN A 259 -20.16 6.37 -2.27
CA GLN A 259 -19.12 7.40 -2.47
C GLN A 259 -18.19 7.55 -1.26
N HIS A 260 -18.73 7.50 -0.04
CA HIS A 260 -17.93 7.51 1.18
C HIS A 260 -16.99 6.30 1.26
N ARG A 261 -17.46 5.09 0.91
CA ARG A 261 -16.61 3.88 0.90
C ARG A 261 -15.47 3.98 -0.13
N GLU A 262 -15.77 4.46 -1.33
CA GLU A 262 -14.78 4.64 -2.40
C GLU A 262 -13.70 5.66 -2.00
N THR A 263 -14.13 6.83 -1.51
CA THR A 263 -13.22 7.90 -1.05
C THR A 263 -12.37 7.44 0.15
N THR A 264 -12.93 6.65 1.07
CA THR A 264 -12.20 6.04 2.19
C THR A 264 -11.11 5.06 1.71
N VAL A 265 -11.36 4.31 0.63
CA VAL A 265 -10.37 3.40 0.02
C VAL A 265 -9.26 4.19 -0.68
N GLU A 266 -9.60 5.28 -1.39
CA GLU A 266 -8.61 6.14 -2.03
C GLU A 266 -7.71 6.84 -0.99
N TYR A 267 -8.30 7.40 0.08
CA TYR A 267 -7.56 7.98 1.21
C TYR A 267 -6.56 6.97 1.82
N LYS A 268 -6.98 5.72 2.03
CA LYS A 268 -6.10 4.66 2.54
C LYS A 268 -4.95 4.32 1.57
N LYS A 269 -5.19 4.31 0.26
CA LYS A 269 -4.13 4.10 -0.74
C LYS A 269 -3.08 5.22 -0.70
N LEU A 270 -3.53 6.48 -0.67
CA LEU A 270 -2.64 7.65 -0.54
C LEU A 270 -1.83 7.62 0.75
N GLY A 271 -2.41 7.15 1.86
CA GLY A 271 -1.71 6.99 3.14
C GLY A 271 -0.58 5.95 3.10
N ILE A 272 -0.69 4.93 2.23
CA ILE A 272 0.37 3.95 1.97
C ILE A 272 1.42 4.54 1.01
N GLU A 273 1.00 5.25 -0.05
CA GLU A 273 1.91 5.96 -0.96
C GLU A 273 2.79 6.99 -0.23
N LYS A 274 2.21 7.73 0.72
CA LYS A 274 2.94 8.69 1.57
C LYS A 274 4.01 7.99 2.40
N LYS A 275 3.65 6.95 3.18
CA LYS A 275 4.61 6.19 4.00
C LYS A 275 5.75 5.55 3.18
N ASN A 276 5.43 5.06 1.98
CA ASN A 276 6.43 4.54 1.04
C ASN A 276 7.36 5.65 0.51
N THR A 277 6.88 6.89 0.38
CA THR A 277 7.67 8.05 -0.03
C THR A 277 8.52 8.58 1.12
N GLU A 278 7.98 8.67 2.34
CA GLU A 278 8.71 8.98 3.57
C GLU A 278 9.87 7.99 3.82
N SER A 279 9.63 6.70 3.59
CA SER A 279 10.66 5.65 3.68
C SER A 279 11.78 5.84 2.63
N LYS A 280 11.43 6.27 1.41
CA LYS A 280 12.41 6.60 0.36
C LYS A 280 13.22 7.86 0.69
N ILE A 281 12.57 8.89 1.25
CA ILE A 281 13.24 10.12 1.72
C ILE A 281 14.33 9.76 2.74
N GLU A 282 14.02 8.92 3.72
CA GLU A 282 14.99 8.58 4.79
C GLU A 282 16.12 7.68 4.30
N ALA A 283 15.84 6.74 3.38
CA ALA A 283 16.89 5.98 2.70
C ALA A 283 17.82 6.89 1.86
N THR A 284 17.26 7.88 1.15
CA THR A 284 18.05 8.85 0.38
C THR A 284 18.88 9.77 1.28
N ARG A 285 18.33 10.26 2.41
CA ARG A 285 19.07 11.01 3.44
C ARG A 285 20.24 10.21 4.01
N THR A 286 20.01 8.95 4.36
CA THR A 286 21.06 8.04 4.86
C THR A 286 22.21 7.92 3.85
N LYS A 287 21.88 7.74 2.57
CA LYS A 287 22.87 7.67 1.49
C LYS A 287 23.64 8.98 1.28
N ILE A 288 22.95 10.13 1.33
CA ILE A 288 23.55 11.47 1.28
C ILE A 288 24.55 11.66 2.44
N ALA A 289 24.20 11.25 3.66
CA ALA A 289 25.09 11.32 4.82
C ALA A 289 26.35 10.46 4.64
N THR A 290 26.22 9.22 4.17
CA THR A 290 27.37 8.34 3.85
C THR A 290 28.28 8.99 2.81
N MET A 291 27.72 9.46 1.70
CA MET A 291 28.48 10.07 0.60
C MET A 291 29.13 11.41 1.00
N THR A 292 28.51 12.17 1.93
CA THR A 292 29.12 13.37 2.51
C THR A 292 30.36 12.99 3.32
N SER A 293 30.29 11.94 4.16
CA SER A 293 31.45 11.43 4.90
C SER A 293 32.58 10.94 3.98
N GLU A 294 32.27 10.34 2.85
CA GLU A 294 33.27 9.96 1.83
C GLU A 294 33.87 11.19 1.14
N THR A 295 33.04 12.16 0.76
CA THR A 295 33.47 13.44 0.17
C THR A 295 34.46 14.16 1.09
N ASP A 296 34.17 14.24 2.40
CA ASP A 296 35.04 14.91 3.36
C ASP A 296 36.34 14.14 3.65
N LYS A 297 36.33 12.79 3.59
CA LYS A 297 37.57 11.99 3.57
C LYS A 297 38.44 12.30 2.35
N TYR A 298 37.85 12.39 1.15
CA TYR A 298 38.60 12.75 -0.05
C TYR A 298 39.13 14.19 0.01
N ARG A 299 38.38 15.14 0.56
CA ARG A 299 38.85 16.52 0.83
C ARG A 299 40.02 16.55 1.81
N HIS A 300 39.95 15.77 2.90
CA HIS A 300 41.03 15.67 3.88
C HIS A 300 42.31 15.10 3.26
N ASN A 301 42.21 13.94 2.60
CA ASN A 301 43.35 13.30 1.92
C ASN A 301 43.95 14.19 0.81
N LEU A 302 43.12 14.97 0.13
CA LEU A 302 43.58 15.94 -0.88
C LEU A 302 44.32 17.14 -0.24
N ALA A 303 43.88 17.62 0.92
CA ALA A 303 44.56 18.67 1.66
C ALA A 303 45.92 18.18 2.23
N GLU A 304 45.94 16.97 2.80
CA GLU A 304 47.17 16.33 3.29
C GLU A 304 48.17 16.13 2.14
N ASN A 305 47.77 15.47 1.05
CA ASN A 305 48.65 15.24 -0.10
C ASN A 305 49.18 16.54 -0.71
N LYS A 306 48.37 17.61 -0.78
CA LYS A 306 48.84 18.94 -1.20
C LYS A 306 49.88 19.52 -0.25
N SER A 307 49.73 19.33 1.06
CA SER A 307 50.72 19.78 2.05
C SER A 307 52.04 19.02 1.95
N LEU A 308 51.98 17.70 1.69
CA LEU A 308 53.15 16.84 1.48
C LEU A 308 53.87 17.18 0.17
N SER A 309 53.11 17.32 -0.93
CA SER A 309 53.60 17.77 -2.23
C SER A 309 54.28 19.14 -2.14
N LYS A 310 53.69 20.10 -1.40
CA LYS A 310 54.31 21.41 -1.14
C LYS A 310 55.65 21.28 -0.42
N ARG A 311 55.71 20.55 0.71
CA ARG A 311 56.97 20.31 1.44
C ARG A 311 58.03 19.65 0.55
N LYS A 312 57.64 18.70 -0.30
CA LYS A 312 58.53 18.03 -1.26
C LYS A 312 59.02 18.97 -2.37
N SER A 313 58.19 19.92 -2.81
CA SER A 313 58.60 21.00 -3.69
C SER A 313 59.61 21.93 -3.01
N GLU A 314 59.40 22.27 -1.74
CA GLU A 314 60.32 23.11 -0.93
C GLU A 314 61.68 22.38 -0.67
N GLU A 315 61.68 21.07 -0.45
CA GLU A 315 62.91 20.24 -0.44
C GLU A 315 63.62 20.26 -1.81
N ILE A 316 62.88 20.13 -2.92
CA ILE A 316 63.45 20.17 -4.26
C ILE A 316 63.98 21.58 -4.60
N GLU A 317 63.31 22.64 -4.18
CA GLU A 317 63.71 24.03 -4.41
C GLU A 317 64.97 24.38 -3.62
N THR A 318 65.03 24.03 -2.33
CA THR A 318 66.25 24.20 -1.51
C THR A 318 67.44 23.35 -2.02
N MET A 319 67.20 22.13 -2.52
CA MET A 319 68.23 21.36 -3.23
C MET A 319 68.59 21.97 -4.59
N THR A 320 67.65 22.57 -5.30
CA THR A 320 67.89 23.25 -6.59
C THR A 320 68.72 24.51 -6.40
N GLU A 321 68.44 25.31 -5.38
CA GLU A 321 69.24 26.47 -5.02
C GLU A 321 70.62 26.05 -4.48
N THR A 322 70.71 24.94 -3.74
CA THR A 322 72.02 24.35 -3.35
C THR A 322 72.84 23.92 -4.58
N ILE A 323 72.21 23.23 -5.54
CA ILE A 323 72.85 22.83 -6.81
C ILE A 323 73.16 24.05 -7.68
N LYS A 324 72.32 25.10 -7.67
CA LYS A 324 72.58 26.37 -8.35
C LYS A 324 73.81 27.02 -7.75
N ASN A 325 73.91 27.21 -6.44
CA ASN A 325 75.11 27.76 -5.80
C ASN A 325 76.39 26.93 -6.09
N HIS A 326 76.29 25.59 -6.19
CA HIS A 326 77.41 24.76 -6.65
C HIS A 326 77.74 24.96 -8.15
N ASN A 327 76.72 24.99 -9.02
CA ASN A 327 76.87 25.25 -10.45
C ASN A 327 77.34 26.69 -10.71
N GLU A 328 77.05 27.64 -9.83
CA GLU A 328 77.39 29.07 -9.90
C GLU A 328 78.81 29.29 -9.39
N ALA A 329 79.26 28.54 -8.38
CA ALA A 329 80.68 28.39 -8.07
C ALA A 329 81.48 27.76 -9.23
N MET A 330 80.94 26.72 -9.89
CA MET A 330 81.54 26.17 -11.11
C MET A 330 81.48 27.15 -12.29
N LYS A 331 80.40 27.91 -12.45
CA LYS A 331 80.21 28.91 -13.51
C LYS A 331 81.13 30.11 -13.32
N ASN A 332 81.37 30.56 -12.08
CA ASN A 332 82.40 31.55 -11.78
C ASN A 332 83.81 31.03 -12.13
N HIS A 333 84.08 29.72 -11.98
CA HIS A 333 85.29 29.10 -12.55
C HIS A 333 85.26 28.96 -14.08
N GLN A 334 84.09 28.80 -14.71
CA GLN A 334 83.91 28.66 -16.16
C GLN A 334 83.95 30.02 -16.90
N GLU A 335 83.48 31.09 -16.29
CA GLU A 335 83.49 32.45 -16.84
C GLU A 335 84.86 33.12 -16.69
N LEU A 336 85.63 32.71 -15.68
CA LEU A 336 87.09 32.95 -15.62
C LEU A 336 87.84 32.36 -16.84
N ILE A 337 87.29 31.32 -17.46
CA ILE A 337 87.80 30.71 -18.71
C ILE A 337 87.17 31.38 -19.94
N THR A 338 85.86 31.67 -19.91
CA THR A 338 85.09 32.14 -21.06
C THR A 338 85.27 33.65 -21.35
N SER A 339 85.64 34.45 -20.34
CA SER A 339 85.94 35.88 -20.51
C SER A 339 87.13 36.16 -21.44
N ASN A 340 87.92 35.14 -21.80
CA ASN A 340 89.04 35.24 -22.75
C ASN A 340 88.63 34.98 -24.22
N HIS A 341 87.34 34.83 -24.55
CA HIS A 341 86.93 34.31 -25.87
C HIS A 341 85.75 34.99 -26.60
N LYS A 342 85.04 35.96 -26.02
CA LYS A 342 83.89 36.60 -26.69
C LYS A 342 84.17 38.06 -27.08
N ASN A 343 84.80 38.25 -28.24
CA ASN A 343 85.19 39.58 -28.74
C ASN A 343 84.90 39.79 -30.25
N LEU A 344 83.90 39.09 -30.81
CA LEU A 344 83.51 39.16 -32.25
C LEU A 344 82.01 38.91 -32.50
N THR A 345 81.50 39.61 -33.54
CA THR A 345 80.32 39.36 -34.40
C THR A 345 78.94 39.95 -34.00
N ASP A 346 78.37 40.74 -34.92
CA ASP A 346 77.10 41.51 -34.83
C ASP A 346 76.19 41.35 -36.09
N ASN A 347 74.97 41.94 -36.04
CA ASN A 347 74.08 42.39 -37.14
C ASN A 347 73.21 41.41 -37.97
N ALA A 348 71.90 41.73 -38.13
CA ALA A 348 71.16 41.98 -39.40
C ALA A 348 69.60 42.05 -39.24
N SER A 349 68.89 42.74 -40.14
CA SER A 349 67.42 43.02 -40.15
C SER A 349 66.84 42.96 -41.60
N ASP A 350 65.60 43.30 -42.01
CA ASP A 350 64.40 44.00 -41.48
C ASP A 350 63.12 43.64 -42.35
N LEU A 351 61.99 44.36 -42.19
CA LEU A 351 60.88 44.65 -43.16
C LEU A 351 59.56 43.81 -43.12
N THR A 352 58.41 44.28 -43.65
CA THR A 352 57.68 45.58 -43.49
C THR A 352 56.24 45.57 -44.12
N ILE A 353 55.30 46.14 -43.38
CA ILE A 353 53.99 46.81 -43.70
C ILE A 353 53.48 46.89 -45.18
N LYS A 354 52.20 46.52 -45.44
CA LYS A 354 51.11 47.36 -46.08
C LYS A 354 49.88 46.59 -46.63
N GLN A 355 48.66 47.01 -46.26
CA GLN A 355 47.60 47.57 -47.15
C GLN A 355 46.22 47.68 -46.46
N THR A 356 45.46 48.76 -46.70
CA THR A 356 44.09 48.97 -46.20
C THR A 356 43.35 50.06 -47.02
N ASN A 357 42.02 49.98 -47.11
CA ASN A 357 41.03 50.97 -47.60
C ASN A 357 40.88 51.27 -49.11
N LEU A 358 39.66 51.06 -49.64
CA LEU A 358 39.04 51.86 -50.72
C LEU A 358 37.50 51.70 -50.74
N GLN A 359 36.75 52.82 -50.88
CA GLN A 359 35.34 52.99 -51.36
C GLN A 359 34.20 52.09 -50.76
N ILE A 360 33.07 52.56 -50.22
CA ILE A 360 32.38 53.87 -50.08
C ILE A 360 31.55 54.39 -51.30
N THR A 361 30.22 54.20 -51.19
CA THR A 361 29.04 54.95 -51.75
C THR A 361 28.73 55.10 -53.26
N LYS A 362 27.45 54.80 -53.59
CA LYS A 362 26.46 55.49 -54.49
C LYS A 362 25.19 54.60 -54.50
N GLN A 363 23.95 54.94 -54.10
CA GLN A 363 23.13 56.16 -53.94
C GLN A 363 22.48 56.71 -55.24
N LYS A 364 21.12 56.82 -55.21
CA LYS A 364 20.13 57.49 -56.12
C LYS A 364 19.47 56.70 -57.29
N PHE A 365 18.11 56.64 -57.33
CA PHE A 365 17.21 57.08 -58.45
C PHE A 365 15.69 57.13 -58.06
N GLN A 366 14.70 57.15 -58.99
CA GLN A 366 13.33 57.72 -58.78
C GLN A 366 12.14 57.22 -59.69
N ASP A 367 10.90 57.47 -59.22
CA ASP A 367 9.58 57.61 -59.96
C ASP A 367 8.94 56.38 -60.69
N LEU A 368 7.70 56.33 -61.25
CA LEU A 368 6.73 57.30 -61.86
C LEU A 368 5.20 56.97 -61.57
N LYS A 369 4.20 57.44 -62.35
CA LYS A 369 2.78 57.75 -61.92
C LYS A 369 1.63 57.78 -62.99
N GLN A 370 0.34 57.81 -62.54
CA GLN A 370 -0.93 58.48 -63.07
C GLN A 370 -1.93 57.84 -64.15
N SER A 371 -3.27 58.24 -64.23
CA SER A 371 -4.42 57.86 -65.22
C SER A 371 -5.87 58.55 -65.05
N LEU A 372 -6.92 58.47 -66.00
CA LEU A 372 -8.33 59.13 -66.00
C LEU A 372 -9.55 58.49 -66.87
N SER A 373 -10.82 59.07 -66.97
CA SER A 373 -12.14 58.47 -67.53
C SER A 373 -13.42 59.38 -67.98
N GLY A 374 -14.52 58.89 -68.67
CA GLY A 374 -15.88 59.54 -69.05
C GLY A 374 -16.92 58.67 -69.92
N LYS A 375 -18.18 58.95 -70.47
CA LYS A 375 -19.34 59.97 -70.43
C LYS A 375 -20.66 59.66 -71.33
N GLU A 376 -21.84 60.37 -71.18
CA GLU A 376 -23.07 60.72 -72.08
C GLU A 376 -24.41 59.88 -72.47
N SER A 377 -25.56 60.52 -72.94
CA SER A 377 -26.97 59.96 -73.26
C SER A 377 -28.07 60.85 -74.06
N ASN A 378 -29.31 60.38 -74.52
CA ASN A 378 -30.40 61.16 -75.33
C ASN A 378 -31.95 60.64 -75.40
N GLU A 379 -32.97 61.24 -76.14
CA GLU A 379 -34.51 61.10 -76.04
C GLU A 379 -35.53 61.39 -77.28
N LYS A 380 -36.87 60.98 -77.23
CA LYS A 380 -38.24 61.62 -77.61
C LYS A 380 -39.03 61.69 -79.01
N SER A 381 -40.41 61.56 -79.06
CA SER A 381 -41.41 62.20 -80.05
C SER A 381 -42.99 61.99 -79.92
N LYS A 382 -43.85 62.99 -80.33
CA LYS A 382 -45.33 63.13 -80.75
C LYS A 382 -46.49 62.18 -80.27
N GLN A 383 -47.83 62.46 -80.21
CA GLN A 383 -48.83 63.61 -80.27
C GLN A 383 -49.56 64.08 -81.59
N LEU A 384 -50.94 64.08 -81.70
CA LEU A 384 -51.81 64.95 -82.61
C LEU A 384 -53.42 64.95 -82.61
N GLU A 385 -54.22 64.28 -81.77
CA GLU A 385 -55.56 63.75 -82.23
C GLU A 385 -56.94 64.35 -81.72
N ILE A 386 -57.10 65.64 -81.37
CA ILE A 386 -58.24 66.08 -80.50
C ILE A 386 -59.52 66.66 -81.18
N GLU A 387 -59.54 67.08 -82.45
CA GLU A 387 -60.51 68.10 -82.91
C GLU A 387 -61.92 67.63 -83.37
N ASN A 388 -62.20 66.32 -83.48
CA ASN A 388 -63.40 65.83 -84.21
C ASN A 388 -64.73 65.78 -83.43
N GLU A 389 -64.75 65.94 -82.10
CA GLU A 389 -65.85 65.41 -81.28
C GLU A 389 -67.15 66.25 -81.24
N GLN A 390 -67.09 67.55 -81.52
CA GLN A 390 -68.16 68.48 -81.13
C GLN A 390 -69.49 68.38 -81.93
N LYS A 391 -69.47 67.89 -83.17
CA LYS A 391 -70.67 67.87 -84.04
C LYS A 391 -71.70 66.79 -83.69
N MET A 392 -71.37 65.86 -82.80
CA MET A 392 -72.26 64.79 -82.36
C MET A 392 -73.39 65.24 -81.41
N LEU A 393 -73.39 66.49 -80.95
CA LEU A 393 -74.20 66.93 -79.80
C LEU A 393 -75.70 67.15 -80.09
N GLU A 394 -76.07 67.85 -81.16
CA GLU A 394 -77.42 68.41 -81.29
C GLU A 394 -78.51 67.40 -81.69
N ALA A 395 -78.16 66.35 -82.46
CA ALA A 395 -79.12 65.32 -82.87
C ALA A 395 -79.75 64.57 -81.68
N ASN A 396 -79.05 64.49 -80.55
CA ASN A 396 -79.50 63.79 -79.35
C ASN A 396 -80.76 64.40 -78.70
N ASN A 397 -81.00 65.71 -78.91
CA ASN A 397 -82.01 66.44 -78.14
C ASN A 397 -83.47 66.03 -78.43
N LYS A 398 -83.77 65.41 -79.59
CA LYS A 398 -85.11 64.84 -79.85
C LYS A 398 -85.30 63.48 -79.18
N ASN A 399 -84.32 62.58 -79.26
CA ASN A 399 -84.35 61.28 -78.59
C ASN A 399 -84.62 61.43 -77.08
N ILE A 400 -84.08 62.49 -76.45
CA ILE A 400 -84.28 62.79 -75.03
C ILE A 400 -85.76 62.91 -74.62
N GLN A 401 -86.70 63.30 -75.50
CA GLN A 401 -88.12 63.42 -75.12
C GLN A 401 -88.84 62.07 -75.06
N GLU A 402 -88.59 61.16 -76.01
CA GLU A 402 -89.17 59.81 -75.96
C GLU A 402 -88.46 58.94 -74.92
N LEU A 403 -87.12 59.08 -74.81
CA LEU A 403 -86.34 58.51 -73.72
C LEU A 403 -86.86 58.95 -72.34
N LYS A 404 -87.34 60.19 -72.14
CA LYS A 404 -87.95 60.60 -70.85
C LYS A 404 -89.18 59.77 -70.49
N LYS A 405 -89.96 59.32 -71.48
CA LYS A 405 -91.16 58.49 -71.25
C LYS A 405 -90.77 57.05 -70.93
N GLU A 406 -89.82 56.49 -71.69
CA GLU A 406 -89.26 55.17 -71.37
C GLU A 406 -88.54 55.20 -70.00
N ILE A 407 -87.80 56.26 -69.66
CA ILE A 407 -87.15 56.47 -68.36
C ILE A 407 -88.15 56.42 -67.20
N ALA A 408 -89.39 56.92 -67.35
CA ALA A 408 -90.40 56.81 -66.29
C ALA A 408 -90.81 55.36 -66.03
N GLU A 409 -90.97 54.56 -67.07
CA GLU A 409 -91.36 53.15 -66.99
C GLU A 409 -90.19 52.25 -66.53
N LYS A 410 -88.97 52.54 -67.03
CA LYS A 410 -87.74 51.94 -66.53
C LYS A 410 -87.46 52.34 -65.08
N ARG A 411 -87.83 53.54 -64.62
CA ARG A 411 -87.69 53.93 -63.20
C ARG A 411 -88.49 53.02 -62.28
N ASN A 412 -89.75 52.71 -62.60
CA ASN A 412 -90.52 51.72 -61.83
C ASN A 412 -89.85 50.33 -61.85
N GLN A 413 -89.35 49.86 -63.00
CA GLN A 413 -88.61 48.59 -63.07
C GLN A 413 -87.28 48.64 -62.28
N VAL A 414 -86.59 49.78 -62.28
CA VAL A 414 -85.36 50.03 -61.53
C VAL A 414 -85.65 50.08 -60.03
N GLU A 415 -86.78 50.63 -59.59
CA GLU A 415 -87.14 50.70 -58.17
C GLU A 415 -87.49 49.33 -57.59
N ILE A 416 -88.28 48.52 -58.31
CA ILE A 416 -88.51 47.11 -57.97
C ILE A 416 -87.18 46.33 -57.93
N LYS A 417 -86.31 46.54 -58.92
CA LYS A 417 -84.97 45.93 -58.94
C LYS A 417 -84.05 46.48 -57.85
N ALA A 418 -84.20 47.73 -57.41
CA ALA A 418 -83.41 48.33 -56.34
C ALA A 418 -83.83 47.79 -54.96
N GLN A 419 -85.12 47.51 -54.75
CA GLN A 419 -85.61 46.80 -53.56
C GLN A 419 -85.08 45.35 -53.53
N GLN A 420 -85.08 44.65 -54.66
CA GLN A 420 -84.42 43.34 -54.79
C GLN A 420 -82.90 43.43 -54.57
N PHE A 421 -82.24 44.46 -55.11
CA PHE A 421 -80.81 44.68 -54.93
C PHE A 421 -80.44 45.03 -53.48
N ALA A 422 -81.30 45.75 -52.75
CA ALA A 422 -81.13 46.01 -51.33
C ALA A 422 -81.24 44.72 -50.50
N SER A 423 -82.24 43.87 -50.78
CA SER A 423 -82.36 42.54 -50.18
C SER A 423 -81.09 41.71 -50.44
N ASN A 424 -80.72 41.56 -51.72
CA ASN A 424 -79.53 40.81 -52.14
C ASN A 424 -78.23 41.39 -51.53
N LYS A 425 -78.12 42.71 -51.38
CA LYS A 425 -76.98 43.36 -50.72
C LYS A 425 -76.91 43.00 -49.23
N THR A 426 -78.03 42.99 -48.50
CA THR A 426 -78.01 42.52 -47.09
C THR A 426 -77.67 41.03 -46.97
N SER A 427 -78.05 40.21 -47.95
CA SER A 427 -77.62 38.81 -48.04
C SER A 427 -76.12 38.69 -48.36
N LEU A 428 -75.61 39.50 -49.28
CA LEU A 428 -74.19 39.59 -49.63
C LEU A 428 -73.36 39.94 -48.39
N THR A 429 -73.72 40.99 -47.65
CA THR A 429 -72.97 41.40 -46.44
C THR A 429 -72.98 40.35 -45.32
N ARG A 430 -74.02 39.52 -45.23
CA ARG A 430 -74.00 38.33 -44.34
C ARG A 430 -73.04 37.25 -44.84
N LEU A 431 -72.99 37.00 -46.15
CA LEU A 431 -72.05 36.05 -46.76
C LEU A 431 -70.60 36.54 -46.68
N GLU A 432 -70.35 37.84 -46.88
CA GLU A 432 -69.05 38.49 -46.71
C GLU A 432 -68.55 38.36 -45.26
N GLY A 433 -69.41 38.62 -44.27
CA GLY A 433 -69.07 38.40 -42.85
C GLY A 433 -68.79 36.92 -42.52
N SER A 434 -69.56 35.99 -43.10
CA SER A 434 -69.32 34.54 -42.94
C SER A 434 -68.00 34.10 -43.60
N LEU A 435 -67.70 34.62 -44.80
CA LEU A 435 -66.43 34.39 -45.51
C LEU A 435 -65.24 34.92 -44.71
N MET A 436 -65.36 36.12 -44.13
CA MET A 436 -64.31 36.73 -43.30
C MET A 436 -64.02 35.91 -42.03
N ASN A 437 -65.06 35.35 -41.40
CA ASN A 437 -64.91 34.42 -40.28
C ASN A 437 -64.19 33.14 -40.71
N LEU A 438 -64.62 32.50 -41.81
CA LEU A 438 -63.98 31.29 -42.35
C LEU A 438 -62.52 31.54 -42.77
N GLN A 439 -62.19 32.71 -43.32
CA GLN A 439 -60.80 33.10 -43.63
C GLN A 439 -59.96 33.23 -42.34
N LYS A 440 -60.52 33.80 -41.27
CA LYS A 440 -59.87 33.92 -39.96
C LYS A 440 -59.65 32.56 -39.30
N GLU A 441 -60.61 31.64 -39.41
CA GLU A 441 -60.46 30.25 -38.95
C GLU A 441 -59.42 29.49 -39.76
N ARG A 442 -59.40 29.65 -41.10
CA ARG A 442 -58.38 29.07 -41.97
C ARG A 442 -56.97 29.53 -41.58
N GLY A 443 -56.78 30.82 -41.36
CA GLY A 443 -55.49 31.38 -40.91
C GLY A 443 -55.07 30.88 -39.52
N LYS A 444 -56.03 30.64 -38.61
CA LYS A 444 -55.74 29.99 -37.33
C LYS A 444 -55.30 28.54 -37.52
N HIS A 445 -55.98 27.77 -38.36
CA HIS A 445 -55.60 26.37 -38.64
C HIS A 445 -54.26 26.26 -39.38
N GLU A 446 -53.93 27.21 -40.27
CA GLU A 446 -52.60 27.33 -40.89
C GLU A 446 -51.50 27.55 -39.82
N GLN A 447 -51.75 28.38 -38.81
CA GLN A 447 -50.85 28.59 -37.68
C GLN A 447 -50.74 27.34 -36.78
N ASP A 448 -51.87 26.74 -36.38
CA ASP A 448 -51.91 25.52 -35.55
C ASP A 448 -51.15 24.36 -36.24
N LEU A 449 -51.24 24.24 -37.57
CA LEU A 449 -50.50 23.27 -38.39
C LEU A 449 -48.99 23.58 -38.40
N SER A 450 -48.61 24.85 -38.58
CA SER A 450 -47.21 25.29 -38.55
C SER A 450 -46.55 24.98 -37.20
N ASP A 451 -47.20 25.34 -36.09
CA ASP A 451 -46.69 25.07 -34.74
C ASP A 451 -46.64 23.58 -34.42
N SER A 452 -47.57 22.78 -34.97
CA SER A 452 -47.54 21.32 -34.85
C SER A 452 -46.37 20.70 -35.63
N LYS A 453 -46.09 21.18 -36.84
CA LYS A 453 -44.91 20.77 -37.63
C LYS A 453 -43.60 21.13 -36.90
N ASN A 454 -43.51 22.35 -36.38
CA ASN A 454 -42.34 22.83 -35.61
C ASN A 454 -42.10 22.01 -34.32
N LYS A 455 -43.16 21.52 -33.66
CA LYS A 455 -43.04 20.59 -32.52
C LYS A 455 -42.54 19.21 -32.96
N LEU A 456 -43.09 18.66 -34.04
CA LEU A 456 -42.72 17.35 -34.59
C LEU A 456 -41.24 17.34 -35.02
N GLU A 457 -40.77 18.40 -35.68
CA GLU A 457 -39.38 18.55 -36.09
C GLU A 457 -38.41 18.65 -34.89
N LYS A 458 -38.79 19.36 -33.82
CA LYS A 458 -38.04 19.36 -32.54
C LYS A 458 -37.98 17.97 -31.89
N TYR A 459 -39.08 17.22 -31.90
CA TYR A 459 -39.09 15.85 -31.37
C TYR A 459 -38.23 14.89 -32.20
N ASN A 460 -38.19 15.04 -33.53
CA ASN A 460 -37.31 14.25 -34.40
C ASN A 460 -35.83 14.52 -34.13
N THR A 461 -35.44 15.77 -33.87
CA THR A 461 -34.07 16.11 -33.47
C THR A 461 -33.73 15.49 -32.12
N LEU A 462 -34.59 15.66 -31.12
CA LEU A 462 -34.42 15.05 -29.79
C LEU A 462 -34.32 13.51 -29.86
N LEU A 463 -35.11 12.86 -30.72
CA LEU A 463 -35.06 11.42 -30.93
C LEU A 463 -33.68 10.97 -31.44
N ARG A 464 -33.11 11.68 -32.43
CA ARG A 464 -31.76 11.41 -32.96
C ARG A 464 -30.68 11.62 -31.90
N GLU A 465 -30.78 12.68 -31.10
CA GLU A 465 -29.87 12.93 -29.97
C GLU A 465 -29.92 11.79 -28.94
N LYS A 466 -31.12 11.28 -28.63
CA LYS A 466 -31.27 10.14 -27.71
C LYS A 466 -30.75 8.83 -28.32
N GLN A 467 -30.94 8.59 -29.62
CA GLN A 467 -30.38 7.42 -30.31
C GLN A 467 -28.84 7.44 -30.26
N ALA A 468 -28.20 8.54 -30.65
CA ALA A 468 -26.74 8.70 -30.59
C ALA A 468 -26.20 8.57 -29.15
N ALA A 469 -26.93 9.07 -28.14
CA ALA A 469 -26.56 8.90 -26.74
C ALA A 469 -26.65 7.44 -26.27
N VAL A 470 -27.61 6.64 -26.77
CA VAL A 470 -27.71 5.21 -26.49
C VAL A 470 -26.57 4.44 -27.16
N GLU A 471 -26.24 4.74 -28.42
CA GLU A 471 -25.11 4.14 -29.14
C GLU A 471 -23.77 4.38 -28.39
N GLN A 472 -23.53 5.61 -27.93
CA GLN A 472 -22.34 5.91 -27.11
C GLN A 472 -22.32 5.16 -25.77
N GLN A 473 -23.48 4.96 -25.12
CA GLN A 473 -23.58 4.15 -23.90
C GLN A 473 -23.29 2.66 -24.19
N MET A 474 -23.76 2.11 -25.33
CA MET A 474 -23.45 0.73 -25.73
C MET A 474 -21.95 0.52 -25.96
N ILE A 475 -21.30 1.38 -26.74
CA ILE A 475 -19.84 1.32 -26.97
C ILE A 475 -19.07 1.42 -25.64
N LYS A 476 -19.55 2.24 -24.70
CA LYS A 476 -18.98 2.36 -23.35
C LYS A 476 -19.18 1.08 -22.53
N MET A 477 -20.33 0.42 -22.60
CA MET A 477 -20.56 -0.88 -21.95
C MET A 477 -19.64 -1.96 -22.52
N GLU A 478 -19.51 -2.08 -23.84
CA GLU A 478 -18.60 -3.04 -24.48
C GLU A 478 -17.15 -2.84 -24.03
N SER A 479 -16.68 -1.59 -23.98
CA SER A 479 -15.35 -1.24 -23.47
C SER A 479 -15.15 -1.60 -21.99
N LEU A 480 -16.19 -1.47 -21.16
CA LEU A 480 -16.15 -1.85 -19.75
C LEU A 480 -16.17 -3.38 -19.58
N THR A 481 -16.98 -4.11 -20.34
CA THR A 481 -17.00 -5.58 -20.35
C THR A 481 -15.65 -6.15 -20.74
N ALA A 482 -15.02 -5.63 -21.80
CA ALA A 482 -13.68 -6.05 -22.23
C ALA A 482 -12.60 -5.77 -21.15
N LYS A 483 -12.70 -4.66 -20.42
CA LYS A 483 -11.82 -4.37 -19.28
C LYS A 483 -12.05 -5.31 -18.11
N LEU A 484 -13.30 -5.68 -17.83
CA LEU A 484 -13.66 -6.61 -16.75
C LEU A 484 -13.07 -7.99 -17.03
N SER A 485 -13.23 -8.53 -18.24
CA SER A 485 -12.61 -9.81 -18.64
C SER A 485 -11.07 -9.78 -18.59
N LEU A 486 -10.44 -8.62 -18.86
CA LEU A 486 -8.99 -8.46 -18.69
C LEU A 486 -8.57 -8.51 -17.21
N LEU A 487 -9.36 -7.90 -16.32
CA LEU A 487 -9.10 -7.89 -14.87
C LEU A 487 -9.27 -9.28 -14.26
N GLU A 488 -10.32 -10.03 -14.62
CA GLU A 488 -10.51 -11.43 -14.21
C GLU A 488 -9.33 -12.33 -14.66
N ALA A 489 -8.76 -12.06 -15.85
CA ALA A 489 -7.60 -12.80 -16.34
C ALA A 489 -6.30 -12.41 -15.60
N GLN A 490 -6.18 -11.17 -15.10
CA GLN A 490 -5.07 -10.74 -14.26
C GLN A 490 -5.18 -11.29 -12.83
N GLU A 491 -6.39 -11.34 -12.28
CA GLU A 491 -6.69 -11.90 -10.96
C GLU A 491 -6.27 -13.38 -10.89
N ARG A 492 -6.76 -14.23 -11.80
CA ARG A 492 -6.38 -15.66 -11.89
C ARG A 492 -4.88 -15.89 -12.05
N LYS A 493 -4.18 -14.98 -12.73
CA LYS A 493 -2.71 -15.05 -12.86
C LYS A 493 -2.02 -14.76 -11.52
N LEU A 494 -2.50 -13.77 -10.78
CA LEU A 494 -1.98 -13.41 -9.46
C LEU A 494 -2.29 -14.50 -8.42
N GLU A 495 -3.47 -15.12 -8.46
CA GLU A 495 -3.83 -16.28 -7.63
C GLU A 495 -2.81 -17.43 -7.83
N SER A 496 -2.55 -17.80 -9.08
CA SER A 496 -1.56 -18.86 -9.41
C SER A 496 -0.13 -18.49 -9.01
N GLU A 497 0.25 -17.21 -9.10
CA GLU A 497 1.56 -16.74 -8.64
C GLU A 497 1.68 -16.78 -7.10
N VAL A 498 0.59 -16.49 -6.37
CA VAL A 498 0.51 -16.64 -4.91
C VAL A 498 0.61 -18.10 -4.51
N GLU A 499 -0.12 -19.03 -5.15
CA GLU A 499 -0.02 -20.48 -4.87
C GLU A 499 1.41 -21.00 -5.05
N TYR A 500 2.08 -20.62 -6.14
CA TYR A 500 3.47 -20.99 -6.41
C TYR A 500 4.44 -20.44 -5.36
N LEU A 501 4.25 -19.19 -4.91
CA LEU A 501 5.04 -18.60 -3.83
C LEU A 501 4.77 -19.30 -2.48
N GLN A 502 3.52 -19.64 -2.18
CA GLN A 502 3.12 -20.38 -0.98
C GLN A 502 3.80 -21.77 -0.92
N GLU A 503 3.85 -22.49 -2.06
CA GLU A 503 4.53 -23.78 -2.15
C GLU A 503 6.05 -23.62 -2.00
N LYS A 504 6.63 -22.57 -2.59
CA LYS A 504 8.07 -22.25 -2.48
C LYS A 504 8.49 -21.90 -1.04
N ILE A 505 7.65 -21.17 -0.29
CA ILE A 505 7.83 -20.92 1.14
C ILE A 505 7.79 -22.24 1.91
N THR A 506 6.74 -23.04 1.72
CA THR A 506 6.58 -24.36 2.36
C THR A 506 7.77 -25.30 2.11
N ARG A 507 8.37 -25.25 0.91
CA ARG A 507 9.59 -26.00 0.59
C ARG A 507 10.83 -25.47 1.34
N LYS A 508 10.93 -24.16 1.57
CA LYS A 508 12.05 -23.52 2.30
C LYS A 508 11.95 -23.67 3.81
N ASP A 509 10.76 -23.63 4.40
CA ASP A 509 10.59 -23.88 5.84
C ASP A 509 11.05 -25.30 6.21
N ARG A 510 10.70 -26.29 5.37
CA ARG A 510 11.19 -27.68 5.45
C ARG A 510 12.70 -27.83 5.22
N GLU A 511 13.37 -26.83 4.65
CA GLU A 511 14.83 -26.79 4.48
C GLU A 511 15.49 -26.21 5.74
N ILE A 512 14.90 -25.15 6.29
CA ILE A 512 15.30 -24.54 7.58
C ILE A 512 15.20 -25.58 8.71
N GLU A 513 14.05 -26.27 8.86
CA GLU A 513 13.87 -27.32 9.86
C GLU A 513 14.96 -28.41 9.83
N ARG A 514 15.49 -28.76 8.64
CA ARG A 514 16.56 -29.75 8.50
C ARG A 514 17.91 -29.17 8.91
N ASN A 515 18.15 -27.90 8.54
CA ASN A 515 19.37 -27.20 8.88
C ASN A 515 19.46 -26.94 10.40
N ASP A 516 18.36 -26.60 11.06
CA ASP A 516 18.32 -26.44 12.52
C ASP A 516 18.62 -27.76 13.23
N LYS A 517 17.99 -28.87 12.82
CA LYS A 517 18.30 -30.23 13.32
C LYS A 517 19.76 -30.62 13.06
N ASN A 518 20.37 -30.17 11.96
CA ASN A 518 21.80 -30.37 11.71
C ASN A 518 22.68 -29.51 12.65
N ILE A 519 22.28 -28.26 12.92
CA ILE A 519 22.96 -27.36 13.86
C ILE A 519 22.92 -27.93 15.29
N GLU A 520 21.76 -28.41 15.77
CA GLU A 520 21.64 -29.07 17.07
C GLU A 520 22.59 -30.28 17.20
N ASN A 521 22.65 -31.12 16.16
CA ASN A 521 23.55 -32.27 16.12
C ASN A 521 25.04 -31.87 16.12
N ILE A 522 25.40 -30.78 15.44
CA ILE A 522 26.77 -30.23 15.46
C ILE A 522 27.09 -29.65 16.85
N GLN A 523 26.19 -28.86 17.44
CA GLN A 523 26.35 -28.31 18.80
C GLN A 523 26.42 -29.40 19.87
N LYS A 524 25.77 -30.55 19.68
CA LYS A 524 25.95 -31.72 20.53
C LYS A 524 27.38 -32.26 20.41
N LYS A 525 27.83 -32.59 19.18
CA LYS A 525 29.19 -33.08 18.93
C LYS A 525 30.29 -32.13 19.45
N MET A 526 30.09 -30.81 19.36
CA MET A 526 31.03 -29.84 19.92
C MET A 526 31.13 -29.93 21.45
N ARG A 527 30.00 -30.08 22.16
CA ARG A 527 29.99 -30.27 23.62
C ARG A 527 30.63 -31.61 24.04
N ASP A 528 30.37 -32.67 23.28
CA ASP A 528 30.99 -33.98 23.48
C ASP A 528 32.53 -33.88 23.34
N LEU A 529 33.02 -33.21 22.29
CA LEU A 529 34.45 -32.99 22.03
C LEU A 529 35.13 -32.05 23.03
N ASP A 530 34.47 -30.98 23.49
CA ASP A 530 35.04 -30.13 24.55
C ASP A 530 35.11 -30.86 25.91
N SER A 531 34.20 -31.81 26.17
CA SER A 531 34.30 -32.70 27.35
C SER A 531 35.47 -33.67 27.23
N GLU A 532 35.64 -34.32 26.07
CA GLU A 532 36.80 -35.19 25.79
C GLU A 532 38.13 -34.42 25.94
N LYS A 533 38.21 -33.21 25.38
CA LYS A 533 39.35 -32.30 25.52
C LYS A 533 39.65 -31.94 26.97
N GLN A 534 38.65 -31.69 27.81
CA GLN A 534 38.84 -31.46 29.25
C GLN A 534 39.38 -32.72 29.96
N GLN A 535 38.88 -33.91 29.62
CA GLN A 535 39.39 -35.18 30.18
C GLN A 535 40.85 -35.45 29.75
N ILE A 536 41.19 -35.20 28.48
CA ILE A 536 42.56 -35.29 27.98
C ILE A 536 43.46 -34.29 28.71
N GLN A 537 43.04 -33.03 28.88
CA GLN A 537 43.82 -32.01 29.56
C GLN A 537 44.07 -32.35 31.03
N ALA A 538 43.05 -32.85 31.75
CA ALA A 538 43.21 -33.34 33.13
C ALA A 538 44.16 -34.55 33.21
N THR A 539 44.07 -35.48 32.26
CA THR A 539 44.95 -36.66 32.15
C THR A 539 46.40 -36.25 31.86
N MET A 540 46.61 -35.26 30.98
CA MET A 540 47.92 -34.66 30.72
C MET A 540 48.50 -34.02 31.98
N SER A 541 47.74 -33.19 32.70
CA SER A 541 48.20 -32.57 33.95
C SER A 541 48.57 -33.62 35.01
N ALA A 542 47.75 -34.65 35.21
CA ALA A 542 48.05 -35.74 36.13
C ALA A 542 49.28 -36.57 35.71
N THR A 543 49.54 -36.68 34.41
CA THR A 543 50.73 -37.37 33.87
C THR A 543 51.99 -36.51 33.99
N GLN A 544 51.89 -35.20 33.75
CA GLN A 544 52.98 -34.25 33.92
C GLN A 544 53.40 -34.13 35.38
N GLU A 545 52.46 -34.20 36.33
CA GLU A 545 52.74 -34.25 37.76
C GLU A 545 53.45 -35.55 38.17
N LYS A 546 53.05 -36.71 37.63
CA LYS A 546 53.79 -37.98 37.80
C LYS A 546 55.22 -37.88 37.25
N ILE A 547 55.40 -37.30 36.08
CA ILE A 547 56.73 -37.07 35.48
C ILE A 547 57.58 -36.14 36.37
N ARG A 548 56.97 -35.10 36.98
CA ARG A 548 57.66 -34.23 37.93
C ARG A 548 58.13 -34.99 39.18
N GLY A 549 57.26 -35.78 39.79
CA GLY A 549 57.62 -36.62 40.95
C GLY A 549 58.75 -37.62 40.64
N ILE A 550 58.68 -38.29 39.49
CA ILE A 550 59.74 -39.19 39.00
C ILE A 550 61.05 -38.41 38.77
N GLY A 551 60.99 -37.19 38.23
CA GLY A 551 62.17 -36.33 38.05
C GLY A 551 62.83 -35.89 39.37
N GLU A 552 62.01 -35.60 40.39
CA GLU A 552 62.48 -35.30 41.75
C GLU A 552 63.11 -36.53 42.41
N GLU A 553 62.55 -37.73 42.21
CA GLU A 553 63.12 -38.99 42.69
C GLU A 553 64.43 -39.36 41.96
N ILE A 554 64.51 -39.18 40.64
CA ILE A 554 65.75 -39.34 39.87
C ILE A 554 66.84 -38.38 40.38
N LYS A 555 66.48 -37.12 40.68
CA LYS A 555 67.41 -36.14 41.26
C LYS A 555 67.91 -36.57 42.65
N LYS A 556 67.02 -37.08 43.51
CA LYS A 556 67.39 -37.65 44.83
C LYS A 556 68.34 -38.84 44.68
N ASN A 557 68.02 -39.78 43.79
CA ASN A 557 68.82 -40.98 43.54
C ASN A 557 70.19 -40.63 42.93
N ARG A 558 70.27 -39.62 42.05
CA ARG A 558 71.54 -39.09 41.54
C ARG A 558 72.44 -38.54 42.66
N ASN A 559 71.88 -37.81 43.63
CA ASN A 559 72.66 -37.31 44.76
C ASN A 559 73.21 -38.47 45.63
N VAL A 560 72.40 -39.53 45.85
CA VAL A 560 72.85 -40.74 46.57
C VAL A 560 73.92 -41.53 45.78
N ILE A 561 73.91 -41.47 44.45
CA ILE A 561 74.98 -42.04 43.61
C ILE A 561 76.27 -41.21 43.77
N LEU A 562 76.19 -39.88 43.66
CA LEU A 562 77.35 -38.99 43.84
C LEU A 562 78.01 -39.18 45.21
N GLU A 563 77.22 -39.23 46.30
CA GLU A 563 77.70 -39.49 47.66
C GLU A 563 78.41 -40.85 47.79
N LYS A 564 78.01 -41.85 46.99
CA LYS A 564 78.68 -43.16 46.91
C LYS A 564 79.92 -43.15 46.03
N GLU A 565 79.94 -42.35 44.97
CA GLU A 565 81.11 -42.15 44.10
C GLU A 565 82.24 -41.41 44.84
N GLU A 566 81.90 -40.40 45.65
CA GLU A 566 82.82 -39.72 46.58
C GLU A 566 83.42 -40.71 47.59
N LYS A 567 82.57 -41.50 48.27
CA LYS A 567 83.04 -42.54 49.21
C LYS A 567 83.91 -43.61 48.54
N CYS A 568 83.55 -44.04 47.32
CA CYS A 568 84.35 -44.98 46.53
C CYS A 568 85.72 -44.38 46.15
N THR A 569 85.76 -43.08 45.87
CA THR A 569 87.00 -42.34 45.56
C THR A 569 87.91 -42.24 46.79
N SER A 570 87.36 -41.89 47.96
CA SER A 570 88.10 -41.91 49.23
C SER A 570 88.67 -43.30 49.54
N VAL A 571 87.87 -44.37 49.45
CA VAL A 571 88.34 -45.76 49.66
C VAL A 571 89.43 -46.15 48.66
N LYS A 572 89.35 -45.68 47.41
CA LYS A 572 90.38 -45.89 46.38
C LYS A 572 91.69 -45.17 46.73
N GLU A 573 91.63 -43.96 47.30
CA GLU A 573 92.81 -43.23 47.77
C GLU A 573 93.44 -43.91 48.99
N ASP A 574 92.64 -44.37 49.96
CA ASP A 574 93.11 -45.15 51.11
C ASP A 574 93.79 -46.46 50.70
N LEU A 575 93.24 -47.16 49.70
CA LEU A 575 93.85 -48.35 49.10
C LEU A 575 95.16 -48.02 48.36
N GLN A 576 95.24 -46.91 47.63
CA GLN A 576 96.48 -46.46 47.01
C GLN A 576 97.55 -46.08 48.04
N ASN A 577 97.16 -45.43 49.13
CA ASN A 577 98.08 -45.07 50.21
C ASN A 577 98.55 -46.30 50.99
N SER A 578 97.67 -47.28 51.24
CA SER A 578 98.02 -48.59 51.77
C SER A 578 98.99 -49.35 50.86
N LEU A 579 98.77 -49.31 49.54
CA LEU A 579 99.67 -49.93 48.56
C LEU A 579 101.06 -49.28 48.55
N LYS A 580 101.15 -47.95 48.59
CA LYS A 580 102.43 -47.21 48.75
C LYS A 580 103.13 -47.62 50.05
N HIS A 581 102.40 -47.76 51.16
CA HIS A 581 102.95 -48.22 52.43
C HIS A 581 103.50 -49.66 52.33
N MET A 582 102.77 -50.59 51.70
CA MET A 582 103.28 -51.96 51.48
C MET A 582 104.52 -51.99 50.57
N GLN A 583 104.55 -51.20 49.49
CA GLN A 583 105.72 -51.08 48.61
C GLN A 583 106.94 -50.51 49.35
N SER A 584 106.73 -49.51 50.21
CA SER A 584 107.78 -48.99 51.10
C SER A 584 108.28 -50.06 52.08
N TYR A 585 107.36 -50.82 52.70
CA TYR A 585 107.69 -51.95 53.58
C TYR A 585 108.48 -53.05 52.86
N GLU A 586 108.11 -53.38 51.62
CA GLU A 586 108.81 -54.37 50.80
C GLU A 586 110.22 -53.89 50.41
N HIS A 587 110.38 -52.60 50.11
CA HIS A 587 111.69 -52.01 49.85
C HIS A 587 112.60 -52.05 51.09
N VAL A 588 112.08 -51.70 52.27
CA VAL A 588 112.81 -51.84 53.55
C VAL A 588 113.15 -53.31 53.85
N ARG A 589 112.23 -54.24 53.61
CA ARG A 589 112.46 -55.69 53.74
C ARG A 589 113.58 -56.17 52.82
N LYS A 590 113.61 -55.72 51.55
CA LYS A 590 114.67 -56.03 50.59
C LYS A 590 116.02 -55.50 51.06
N GLN A 591 116.12 -54.22 51.43
CA GLN A 591 117.35 -53.65 52.01
C GLN A 591 117.83 -54.40 53.26
N GLY A 592 116.90 -54.89 54.11
CA GLY A 592 117.24 -55.75 55.25
C GLY A 592 117.84 -57.09 54.82
N PHE A 593 117.23 -57.73 53.83
CA PHE A 593 117.72 -59.01 53.28
C PHE A 593 119.07 -58.86 52.58
N ASP A 594 119.27 -57.80 51.80
CA ASP A 594 120.54 -57.48 51.14
C ASP A 594 121.68 -57.28 52.18
N LYS A 595 121.38 -56.66 53.33
CA LYS A 595 122.33 -56.54 54.44
C LYS A 595 122.65 -57.89 55.09
N VAL A 596 121.67 -58.78 55.25
CA VAL A 596 121.92 -60.15 55.75
C VAL A 596 122.84 -60.90 54.78
N VAL A 597 122.62 -60.82 53.47
CA VAL A 597 123.48 -61.43 52.44
C VAL A 597 124.89 -60.80 52.42
N GLN A 598 125.02 -59.50 52.70
CA GLN A 598 126.34 -58.85 52.86
C GLN A 598 127.07 -59.36 54.12
N CYS A 599 126.36 -59.49 55.25
CA CYS A 599 126.92 -60.08 56.47
C CYS A 599 127.32 -61.56 56.27
N GLU A 600 126.51 -62.34 55.56
CA GLU A 600 126.79 -63.74 55.22
C GLU A 600 128.05 -63.87 54.33
N ARG A 601 128.22 -63.01 53.32
CA ARG A 601 129.45 -62.96 52.51
C ARG A 601 130.68 -62.61 53.36
N ALA A 602 130.58 -61.55 54.16
CA ALA A 602 131.67 -61.15 55.06
C ALA A 602 132.04 -62.26 56.07
N LEU A 603 131.06 -63.02 56.55
CA LEU A 603 131.30 -64.18 57.42
C LEU A 603 132.02 -65.32 56.67
N ASN A 604 131.59 -65.63 55.44
CA ASN A 604 132.19 -66.67 54.60
C ASN A 604 133.63 -66.33 54.19
N ASP A 605 133.92 -65.08 53.84
CA ASP A 605 135.28 -64.64 53.51
C ASP A 605 136.20 -64.66 54.74
N LEU A 606 135.66 -64.37 55.93
CA LEU A 606 136.39 -64.52 57.20
C LEU A 606 136.66 -66.01 57.52
N CYS A 607 135.72 -66.90 57.20
CA CYS A 607 135.92 -68.35 57.31
C CYS A 607 136.96 -68.89 56.31
N ARG A 608 137.01 -68.37 55.08
CA ARG A 608 138.08 -68.69 54.11
C ARG A 608 139.45 -68.28 54.63
N ASN A 609 139.61 -67.02 55.04
CA ASN A 609 140.87 -66.52 55.59
C ASN A 609 141.36 -67.37 56.78
N TYR A 610 140.45 -67.89 57.60
CA TYR A 610 140.77 -68.81 58.71
C TYR A 610 141.20 -70.21 58.22
N HIS A 611 140.55 -70.73 57.17
CA HIS A 611 140.87 -72.02 56.57
C HIS A 611 142.20 -72.01 55.80
N ASP A 612 142.48 -70.94 55.07
CA ASP A 612 143.73 -70.74 54.33
C ASP A 612 144.92 -70.61 55.31
N ALA A 613 144.74 -69.86 56.41
CA ALA A 613 145.73 -69.78 57.49
C ALA A 613 145.96 -71.14 58.19
N TYR A 614 144.90 -71.92 58.41
CA TYR A 614 145.01 -73.28 58.95
C TYR A 614 145.83 -74.20 58.02
N HIS A 615 145.61 -74.12 56.70
CA HIS A 615 146.37 -74.90 55.73
C HIS A 615 147.86 -74.53 55.68
N GLN A 616 148.21 -73.23 55.75
CA GLN A 616 149.62 -72.81 55.83
C GLN A 616 150.33 -73.37 57.06
N ILE A 617 149.68 -73.37 58.23
CA ILE A 617 150.21 -73.97 59.46
C ILE A 617 150.39 -75.49 59.29
N GLN A 618 149.44 -76.16 58.63
CA GLN A 618 149.50 -77.60 58.40
C GLN A 618 150.64 -77.98 57.43
N GLU A 619 150.88 -77.22 56.36
CA GLU A 619 152.00 -77.45 55.45
C GLU A 619 153.35 -77.25 56.14
N GLN A 620 153.52 -76.17 56.90
CA GLN A 620 154.75 -75.94 57.70
C GLN A 620 155.01 -77.07 58.70
N THR A 621 153.96 -77.59 59.35
CA THR A 621 154.06 -78.70 60.31
C THR A 621 154.47 -80.01 59.62
N ASN A 622 153.90 -80.30 58.45
CA ASN A 622 154.21 -81.51 57.68
C ASN A 622 155.65 -81.49 57.12
N GLU A 623 156.16 -80.33 56.72
CA GLU A 623 157.50 -80.22 56.16
C GLU A 623 158.59 -80.39 57.24
N ILE A 624 158.35 -79.94 58.47
CA ILE A 624 159.20 -80.23 59.64
C ILE A 624 159.21 -81.74 59.93
N LEU A 625 158.03 -82.39 59.96
CA LEU A 625 157.91 -83.84 60.21
C LEU A 625 158.65 -84.70 59.16
N ARG A 626 158.74 -84.24 57.91
CA ARG A 626 159.50 -84.92 56.85
C ARG A 626 161.01 -84.90 57.06
N GLN A 627 161.55 -83.85 57.69
CA GLN A 627 163.00 -83.69 57.85
C GLN A 627 163.56 -84.55 58.98
N GLU A 628 162.82 -84.78 60.07
CA GLU A 628 163.31 -85.62 61.19
C GLU A 628 163.22 -87.13 60.93
N LEU A 629 162.25 -87.59 60.13
CA LEU A 629 161.94 -89.03 59.97
C LEU A 629 162.92 -89.82 59.08
N ALA A 630 163.94 -89.19 58.49
CA ALA A 630 164.79 -89.81 57.48
C ALA A 630 166.00 -90.62 58.02
N HIS A 631 166.31 -90.58 59.33
CA HIS A 631 167.67 -90.96 59.81
C HIS A 631 167.78 -91.94 61.00
N ARG A 632 166.69 -92.46 61.59
CA ARG A 632 166.78 -93.54 62.62
C ARG A 632 165.61 -94.54 62.56
N PRO A 633 165.84 -95.83 62.22
CA PRO A 633 164.76 -96.84 62.16
C PRO A 633 164.20 -97.30 63.52
N ASP A 634 165.05 -97.43 64.53
CA ASP A 634 164.77 -98.28 65.71
C ASP A 634 164.23 -97.51 66.94
N ALA A 635 163.04 -96.89 66.82
CA ALA A 635 162.49 -96.07 67.92
C ALA A 635 160.96 -96.11 68.16
N LEU A 636 160.18 -96.90 67.41
CA LEU A 636 158.70 -96.88 67.48
C LEU A 636 158.04 -97.74 68.58
N GLU A 637 158.78 -98.08 69.65
CA GLU A 637 158.29 -98.94 70.74
C GLU A 637 157.96 -98.19 72.05
N ARG A 638 157.79 -96.85 72.02
CA ARG A 638 157.47 -96.05 73.23
C ARG A 638 156.20 -95.19 73.16
N ILE A 639 155.49 -95.15 72.04
CA ILE A 639 154.22 -94.41 71.89
C ILE A 639 153.01 -95.35 71.99
N ARG A 640 153.00 -96.22 73.02
CA ARG A 640 151.93 -97.22 73.25
C ARG A 640 151.41 -97.26 74.69
N SER A 641 151.65 -96.21 75.49
CA SER A 641 151.46 -96.26 76.95
C SER A 641 150.83 -95.00 77.59
N ASN A 642 150.38 -93.98 76.84
CA ASN A 642 149.98 -92.72 77.49
C ASN A 642 148.95 -91.83 76.75
N TYR A 643 147.93 -92.42 76.10
CA TYR A 643 146.78 -91.65 75.59
C TYR A 643 145.45 -92.40 75.76
N ASN A 644 145.05 -92.58 77.02
CA ASN A 644 143.72 -93.04 77.42
C ASN A 644 143.40 -92.42 78.79
N SER A 645 142.13 -92.05 79.03
CA SER A 645 141.61 -91.26 80.19
C SER A 645 141.82 -89.72 80.15
N TYR A 646 140.79 -89.00 80.63
CA TYR A 646 140.65 -87.54 80.83
C TYR A 646 140.77 -86.62 79.59
N SER A 647 139.99 -85.54 79.43
CA SER A 647 138.74 -85.16 80.10
C SER A 647 137.92 -84.11 79.34
N ASN A 648 136.61 -84.37 79.23
CA ASN A 648 135.47 -83.46 79.44
C ASN A 648 135.80 -81.98 79.80
N PRO A 649 135.12 -81.00 79.19
CA PRO A 649 134.09 -80.33 80.01
C PRO A 649 132.71 -80.18 79.32
N GLN A 650 131.70 -80.04 80.18
CA GLN A 650 130.31 -79.78 79.81
C GLN A 650 130.04 -78.28 79.60
N THR A 651 128.82 -78.00 79.14
CA THR A 651 128.01 -76.78 79.39
C THR A 651 128.40 -75.44 78.73
N MET A 652 127.32 -74.70 78.42
CA MET A 652 127.23 -73.31 77.95
C MET A 652 127.71 -73.05 76.49
N GLY A 653 127.01 -72.24 75.69
CA GLY A 653 125.63 -71.76 75.86
C GLY A 653 125.34 -70.39 75.23
N ASN A 654 124.08 -70.22 74.83
CA ASN A 654 123.37 -68.95 74.59
C ASN A 654 123.79 -68.01 73.43
N ARG A 655 122.77 -67.72 72.61
CA ARG A 655 122.47 -66.44 71.91
C ARG A 655 123.24 -66.07 70.63
N LYS A 656 122.59 -65.16 69.88
CA LYS A 656 122.88 -64.64 68.53
C LYS A 656 122.59 -65.69 67.44
N VAL A 657 122.12 -65.35 66.25
CA VAL A 657 121.79 -64.05 65.60
C VAL A 657 120.30 -64.15 65.19
N TRP A 658 119.40 -63.26 65.65
CA TRP A 658 118.99 -62.00 64.99
C TRP A 658 118.46 -62.20 63.56
#